data_AF-A0A3A8JDX3-F1
#
_entry.id   AF-A0A3A8JDX3-F1
#
_cell.length_a   1.000
_cell.length_b   1.000
_cell.length_c   1.000
_cell.angle_alpha   90.00
_cell.angle_beta   90.00
_cell.angle_gamma   90.00
#
_symmetry.space_group_name_H-M   'P 1'
#
loop_
_entity.id
_entity.type
_entity.pdbx_description
1 polymer ?
#
loop_
_entity_poly.entity_id
_entity_poly.type
_entity_poly.pdbx_seq_one_letter_code
_entity_poly.pdbx_strand_id
1 'polypeptide(L)'
;MSALFLTLPLEDSLEAANTALQTAPPGEVEWVLPVGVGVLTTDFVIGSPVHALRLRGGDGVTLRLNGGSLELTGTMTGLSDVKVVAEESAKGVVLKGGRVEVSDVSVAATASADCTALTVESPDGTVVIDSLTVMASKGSDATGLRLLAKEAHLTGLSLSHVEASSGDAFGVRAVCQRSQWADVAVREVHGGQVGVGLELAGLFRADLSGLTVSKVSGARAVGARVLVSREEGEGLSSVDVSVSEVEALESEWCVGLLVGSSGPLQVRGFTVREVLGAFALGMLALGGRGIEVSIGQVEEILGGTVATGMRVLGGPSLQPVSVRDVEVSRVSAAPVPADAHPGPAWSDWLLAALDSLAGAVFGPLTLPVFPSVADVVGLHVAAPLGGLEPVLDVGTPGEITVEDCSLFVITGTALQLEGGLRTALVRRTEAWTAVHGGWLQAEQLLLAQLTWHRHAHGLRLGPGEVRAYDSLFTAIVGKPFVLELDAELSASPALFAEGAGPPFLEVGPLPYVTPGTPTVPAVLLTGSLPPPETVDLRLVPDAVVTRAAVAVPGDGPRDPAPFVGAWAPDVVPGCDVRDPQPRPWLPAPERPAPGALVDYLARDARSLLAVMLERARTVMAPWEDRGPADFTTMLLEAVAAQLDSLAYQQERAVVEGFLEDARLRRSVEDHARALDCTPDPGLSATAMLRFRLDAEALATLVKARLEELDLPSLPPGTTALEFLTGGGVLELPADTLVANSSTQEQSLVFVTEAPLSYFPRLESIPLAESVRVGDTGATLAGVFPELEPGRWLVLYRGRGEGGHVVRVTSVALATDTTFVGWDPRRLATETFLAPGDPIPGPRAVVLGNVVPAHHGLPVTPLPEGFESDSAEPFARSLAQWRALLSPTVDGSREREVVLPFHPISVQAPGYPLPGDEPRRGTPQLQVSVEDDPWTLVEDLSVQGPGDEVVVLRATPNGGASLRYGDGINGAALPPRMTALGLSLRVGLGTVANVGEGVLTRLLQVPLDAQRSASAGALLDQSMDDVRLLVRVDNPLPAVGGRDPESLDSIRYRAPAGVSEPLSAVTVEDYVSLLQRMPEVAGASARVVARDLRTVIRVTVLLRDEDTLDPDEILRRWAGVRRRLEEIRLLGVDVEALPPRWVPLDLDLEVDAAPHAQADGVRDAVVGAIAGDGGLLDPDRSGLNGDVQLADLYQAVLRVAGVTAVRVKRFRRLESHAPERLAEGVIPIGPEEVATARGGFWPGSEGVLTVRVCGGLR
;
A
#
# COMPACT_ATOMS: atom_id res chain seq x y z
N MET A 1 32.20 27.00 37.00
CA MET A 1 32.92 28.26 36.77
C MET A 1 31.96 29.22 36.11
N SER A 2 31.93 30.47 36.59
CA SER A 2 30.94 31.49 36.26
C SER A 2 30.89 31.81 34.77
N ALA A 3 29.68 31.81 34.18
CA ALA A 3 29.43 32.30 32.83
C ALA A 3 29.91 33.76 32.72
N LEU A 4 31.04 33.95 32.04
CA LEU A 4 31.53 35.27 31.66
C LEU A 4 30.65 35.79 30.53
N PHE A 5 29.60 36.54 30.90
CA PHE A 5 28.92 37.43 29.97
C PHE A 5 29.87 38.61 29.68
N LEU A 6 30.74 38.44 28.68
CA LEU A 6 31.56 39.52 28.15
C LEU A 6 30.86 40.11 26.93
N THR A 7 30.34 41.33 27.08
CA THR A 7 30.02 42.24 26.00
C THR A 7 31.32 42.81 25.42
N LEU A 8 32.20 41.95 24.95
CA LEU A 8 33.38 42.31 24.17
C LEU A 8 33.08 42.06 22.69
N PRO A 9 33.81 42.71 21.76
CA PRO A 9 33.90 42.23 20.39
C PRO A 9 34.15 40.72 20.36
N LEU A 10 33.55 40.00 19.41
CA LEU A 10 33.64 38.53 19.34
C LEU A 10 35.10 38.05 19.35
N GLU A 11 35.99 38.75 18.63
CA GLU A 11 37.43 38.48 18.59
C GLU A 11 38.09 38.51 19.99
N ASP A 12 37.90 39.59 20.74
CA ASP A 12 38.45 39.73 22.11
C ASP A 12 37.87 38.66 23.06
N SER A 13 36.61 38.26 22.84
CA SER A 13 35.97 37.18 23.60
C SER A 13 36.58 35.82 23.28
N LEU A 14 36.88 35.55 22.00
CA LEU A 14 37.57 34.33 21.55
C LEU A 14 39.02 34.28 22.04
N GLU A 15 39.72 35.40 22.11
CA GLU A 15 41.08 35.48 22.67
C GLU A 15 41.09 35.24 24.18
N ALA A 16 40.15 35.83 24.91
CA ALA A 16 39.98 35.59 26.34
C ALA A 16 39.59 34.13 26.61
N ALA A 17 38.66 33.56 25.84
CA ALA A 17 38.23 32.17 25.98
C ALA A 17 39.35 31.18 25.65
N ASN A 18 40.13 31.42 24.60
CA ASN A 18 41.28 30.59 24.26
C ASN A 18 42.34 30.65 25.38
N THR A 19 42.64 31.84 25.90
CA THR A 19 43.59 32.02 27.02
C THR A 19 43.11 31.29 28.29
N ALA A 20 41.81 31.35 28.60
CA ALA A 20 41.21 30.61 29.69
C ALA A 20 41.27 29.09 29.45
N LEU A 21 41.01 28.63 28.23
CA LEU A 21 41.11 27.22 27.85
C LEU A 21 42.54 26.67 28.01
N GLN A 22 43.57 27.46 27.68
CA GLN A 22 44.97 27.04 27.85
C GLN A 22 45.39 26.90 29.33
N THR A 23 44.67 27.54 30.26
CA THR A 23 45.00 27.53 31.70
C THR A 23 44.06 26.67 32.54
N ALA A 24 42.98 26.15 31.94
CA ALA A 24 42.01 25.28 32.59
C ALA A 24 42.55 23.85 32.80
N PRO A 25 42.13 23.13 33.86
CA PRO A 25 42.44 21.72 34.04
C PRO A 25 41.68 20.86 33.01
N PRO A 26 42.23 19.71 32.57
CA PRO A 26 41.60 18.83 31.58
C PRO A 26 40.14 18.50 31.91
N GLY A 27 39.24 18.64 30.94
CA GLY A 27 37.80 18.45 31.12
C GLY A 27 36.98 18.88 29.90
N GLU A 28 35.66 18.84 30.06
CA GLU A 28 34.70 19.35 29.08
C GLU A 28 34.49 20.85 29.29
N VAL A 29 34.63 21.61 28.20
CA VAL A 29 34.45 23.05 28.17
C VAL A 29 33.41 23.36 27.11
N GLU A 30 32.23 23.75 27.57
CA GLU A 30 31.17 24.29 26.72
C GLU A 30 31.27 25.82 26.73
N TRP A 31 31.28 26.41 25.54
CA TRP A 31 31.25 27.84 25.37
C TRP A 31 29.98 28.27 24.63
N VAL A 32 29.16 29.04 25.34
CA VAL A 32 27.92 29.62 24.84
C VAL A 32 28.19 30.99 24.23
N LEU A 33 27.85 31.14 22.95
CA LEU A 33 27.93 32.42 22.25
C LEU A 33 26.82 33.38 22.69
N PRO A 34 27.09 34.68 22.82
CA PRO A 34 26.05 35.66 23.13
C PRO A 34 25.07 35.80 21.95
N VAL A 35 23.79 36.02 22.26
CA VAL A 35 22.74 36.28 21.26
C VAL A 35 23.08 37.54 20.44
N GLY A 36 22.95 37.45 19.11
CA GLY A 36 23.23 38.54 18.18
C GLY A 36 24.22 38.17 17.08
N VAL A 37 24.81 39.18 16.44
CA VAL A 37 25.77 39.03 15.34
C VAL A 37 27.18 39.27 15.84
N GLY A 38 28.02 38.24 15.85
CA GLY A 38 29.45 38.37 16.10
C GLY A 38 30.22 38.38 14.77
N VAL A 39 31.20 39.27 14.63
CA VAL A 39 32.00 39.40 13.39
C VAL A 39 33.46 39.04 13.68
N LEU A 40 34.03 38.19 12.82
CA LEU A 40 35.45 37.83 12.77
C LEU A 40 36.05 38.38 11.47
N THR A 41 37.14 39.13 11.58
CA THR A 41 37.87 39.72 10.45
C THR A 41 39.24 39.10 10.22
N THR A 42 39.67 38.21 11.12
CA THR A 42 40.95 37.51 11.08
C THR A 42 40.74 36.01 11.31
N ASP A 43 41.71 35.19 10.89
CA ASP A 43 41.71 33.76 11.18
C ASP A 43 41.87 33.51 12.67
N PHE A 44 40.96 32.73 13.24
CA PHE A 44 40.95 32.43 14.66
C PHE A 44 40.94 30.92 14.92
N VAL A 45 41.89 30.47 15.73
CA VAL A 45 42.01 29.06 16.13
C VAL A 45 41.78 28.93 17.63
N ILE A 46 40.79 28.12 18.02
CA ILE A 46 40.58 27.70 19.40
C ILE A 46 40.82 26.22 19.48
N GLY A 47 41.73 25.82 20.34
CA GLY A 47 41.84 24.41 20.62
C GLY A 47 42.75 24.01 21.75
N SER A 48 42.55 22.78 22.19
CA SER A 48 43.35 22.16 23.23
C SER A 48 43.44 20.65 23.03
N PRO A 49 44.63 20.04 23.10
CA PRO A 49 44.80 18.60 22.88
C PRO A 49 44.27 17.74 24.05
N VAL A 50 43.84 18.35 25.17
CA VAL A 50 43.42 17.63 26.38
C VAL A 50 41.97 17.93 26.81
N HIS A 51 41.27 18.84 26.13
CA HIS A 51 39.89 19.22 26.48
C HIS A 51 38.89 18.73 25.43
N ALA A 52 37.67 18.48 25.86
CA ALA A 52 36.50 18.39 24.99
C ALA A 52 35.89 19.79 24.87
N LEU A 53 35.70 20.28 23.65
CA LEU A 53 35.30 21.65 23.37
C LEU A 53 33.95 21.63 22.65
N ARG A 54 32.93 22.27 23.20
CA ARG A 54 31.67 22.51 22.49
C ARG A 54 31.43 24.01 22.34
N LEU A 55 31.17 24.45 21.11
CA LEU A 55 30.66 25.77 20.81
C LEU A 55 29.14 25.65 20.64
N ARG A 56 28.39 26.32 21.49
CA ARG A 56 26.94 26.31 21.44
C ARG A 56 26.41 27.72 21.22
N GLY A 57 25.49 27.87 20.29
CA GLY A 57 24.74 29.09 20.09
C GLY A 57 23.37 29.01 20.77
N GLY A 58 22.41 29.71 20.18
CA GLY A 58 21.02 29.77 20.58
C GLY A 58 20.24 30.55 19.53
N ASP A 59 18.93 30.64 19.69
CA ASP A 59 18.08 31.35 18.74
C ASP A 59 18.56 32.79 18.51
N GLY A 60 18.88 33.10 17.25
CA GLY A 60 19.36 34.43 16.84
C GLY A 60 20.88 34.66 16.92
N VAL A 61 21.69 33.63 17.19
CA VAL A 61 23.15 33.73 17.09
C VAL A 61 23.62 33.61 15.63
N THR A 62 24.35 34.62 15.14
CA THR A 62 25.01 34.58 13.83
C THR A 62 26.49 34.92 13.95
N LEU A 63 27.36 34.01 13.49
CA LEU A 63 28.79 34.23 13.31
C LEU A 63 29.06 34.70 11.88
N ARG A 64 29.57 35.92 11.71
CA ARG A 64 30.02 36.46 10.43
C ARG A 64 31.54 36.37 10.32
N LEU A 65 32.06 35.70 9.29
CA LEU A 65 33.49 35.58 9.01
C LEU A 65 33.82 36.45 7.78
N ASN A 66 34.32 37.66 7.96
CA ASN A 66 34.61 38.62 6.90
C ASN A 66 36.13 38.63 6.60
N GLY A 67 36.58 37.75 5.71
CA GLY A 67 38.00 37.54 5.40
C GLY A 67 38.76 36.66 6.39
N GLY A 68 38.16 36.30 7.52
CA GLY A 68 38.70 35.37 8.52
C GLY A 68 38.09 33.97 8.46
N SER A 69 38.59 33.04 9.28
CA SER A 69 38.07 31.67 9.46
C SER A 69 38.02 31.29 10.93
N LEU A 70 37.22 30.27 11.27
CA LEU A 70 37.15 29.73 12.64
C LEU A 70 37.54 28.25 12.64
N GLU A 71 38.61 27.91 13.35
CA GLU A 71 39.05 26.53 13.56
C GLU A 71 38.87 26.12 15.03
N LEU A 72 38.12 25.03 15.26
CA LEU A 72 37.92 24.42 16.57
C LEU A 72 38.68 23.09 16.63
N THR A 73 39.60 22.93 17.59
CA THR A 73 40.39 21.70 17.75
C THR A 73 40.34 21.17 19.19
N GLY A 74 40.00 19.89 19.37
CA GLY A 74 39.84 19.29 20.70
C GLY A 74 39.89 17.76 20.70
N THR A 75 39.85 17.16 21.89
CA THR A 75 39.65 15.69 22.00
C THR A 75 38.25 15.29 21.50
N MET A 76 37.25 16.12 21.80
CA MET A 76 35.95 16.16 21.14
C MET A 76 35.67 17.62 20.75
N THR A 77 35.09 17.84 19.57
CA THR A 77 34.65 19.16 19.10
C THR A 77 33.18 19.17 18.73
N GLY A 78 32.40 20.03 19.37
CA GLY A 78 30.98 20.22 19.08
C GLY A 78 30.68 21.59 18.51
N LEU A 79 29.78 21.68 17.54
CA LEU A 79 29.18 22.92 17.07
C LEU A 79 27.66 22.75 17.03
N SER A 80 26.93 23.56 17.80
CA SER A 80 25.46 23.44 17.88
C SER A 80 24.74 24.77 17.95
N ASP A 81 23.51 24.83 17.42
CA ASP A 81 22.60 26.00 17.52
C ASP A 81 23.19 27.31 16.92
N VAL A 82 23.93 27.26 15.81
CA VAL A 82 24.66 28.43 15.25
C VAL A 82 24.41 28.63 13.75
N LYS A 83 24.19 29.90 13.36
CA LYS A 83 24.27 30.35 11.96
C LYS A 83 25.64 30.95 11.65
N VAL A 84 26.26 30.54 10.57
CA VAL A 84 27.56 31.01 10.08
C VAL A 84 27.40 31.63 8.70
N VAL A 85 27.96 32.82 8.50
CA VAL A 85 28.01 33.51 7.21
C VAL A 85 29.46 33.94 6.96
N ALA A 86 30.13 33.32 6.00
CA ALA A 86 31.52 33.56 5.66
C ALA A 86 31.63 34.32 4.32
N GLU A 87 32.18 35.52 4.35
CA GLU A 87 32.37 36.41 3.19
C GLU A 87 33.88 36.61 2.96
N GLU A 88 34.36 36.38 1.73
CA GLU A 88 35.79 36.37 1.36
C GLU A 88 36.66 35.45 2.24
N SER A 89 36.09 34.32 2.70
CA SER A 89 36.79 33.33 3.53
C SER A 89 36.95 32.01 2.79
N ALA A 90 38.20 31.58 2.60
CA ALA A 90 38.48 30.34 1.87
C ALA A 90 38.12 29.07 2.68
N LYS A 91 38.27 29.12 4.01
CA LYS A 91 38.16 27.94 4.89
C LYS A 91 36.83 27.84 5.65
N GLY A 92 36.05 28.91 5.71
CA GLY A 92 34.79 28.94 6.47
C GLY A 92 35.01 28.51 7.92
N VAL A 93 34.34 27.42 8.32
CA VAL A 93 34.51 26.79 9.64
C VAL A 93 35.20 25.43 9.51
N VAL A 94 36.17 25.19 10.39
CA VAL A 94 36.95 23.95 10.43
C VAL A 94 36.81 23.30 11.82
N LEU A 95 36.34 22.06 11.88
CA LEU A 95 36.21 21.28 13.12
C LEU A 95 37.18 20.11 13.09
N LYS A 96 38.03 19.99 14.12
CA LYS A 96 39.03 18.92 14.25
C LYS A 96 38.96 18.25 15.61
N GLY A 97 39.02 16.93 15.66
CA GLY A 97 39.12 16.21 16.93
C GLY A 97 38.99 14.70 16.85
N GLY A 98 39.12 14.03 17.99
CA GLY A 98 38.91 12.58 18.10
C GLY A 98 37.43 12.16 18.03
N ARG A 99 36.52 13.10 18.30
CA ARG A 99 35.08 12.99 18.02
C ARG A 99 34.56 14.36 17.61
N VAL A 100 33.75 14.45 16.56
CA VAL A 100 33.12 15.72 16.13
C VAL A 100 31.60 15.58 16.15
N GLU A 101 30.90 16.56 16.73
CA GLU A 101 29.44 16.61 16.82
C GLU A 101 28.92 17.91 16.21
N VAL A 102 27.95 17.82 15.29
CA VAL A 102 27.31 18.97 14.65
C VAL A 102 25.79 18.80 14.72
N SER A 103 25.09 19.77 15.30
CA SER A 103 23.62 19.77 15.40
C SER A 103 23.04 21.16 15.23
N ASP A 104 22.04 21.33 14.39
CA ASP A 104 21.31 22.60 14.20
C ASP A 104 22.22 23.75 13.79
N VAL A 105 23.15 23.45 12.88
CA VAL A 105 24.09 24.42 12.32
C VAL A 105 23.64 24.81 10.92
N SER A 106 23.66 26.12 10.62
CA SER A 106 23.49 26.62 9.26
C SER A 106 24.71 27.39 8.80
N VAL A 107 25.21 27.13 7.59
CA VAL A 107 26.44 27.76 7.07
C VAL A 107 26.20 28.31 5.66
N ALA A 108 26.67 29.53 5.40
CA ALA A 108 26.83 30.08 4.06
C ALA A 108 28.27 30.56 3.91
N ALA A 109 28.93 30.25 2.80
CA ALA A 109 30.28 30.70 2.51
C ALA A 109 30.42 31.21 1.07
N THR A 110 31.15 32.31 0.90
CA THR A 110 31.47 32.89 -0.41
C THR A 110 32.90 33.41 -0.38
N ALA A 111 33.69 33.11 -1.40
CA ALA A 111 35.02 33.66 -1.59
C ALA A 111 35.31 33.90 -3.07
N SER A 112 36.22 34.84 -3.37
CA SER A 112 36.76 35.03 -4.72
C SER A 112 37.76 33.93 -5.15
N ALA A 113 38.25 33.13 -4.19
CA ALA A 113 39.12 31.98 -4.37
C ALA A 113 38.41 30.68 -3.93
N ASP A 114 39.15 29.59 -3.69
CA ASP A 114 38.59 28.31 -3.28
C ASP A 114 37.80 28.46 -1.97
N CYS A 115 36.60 27.88 -1.93
CA CYS A 115 35.67 28.06 -0.81
C CYS A 115 35.14 26.73 -0.32
N THR A 116 35.30 26.46 0.98
CA THR A 116 34.60 25.35 1.65
C THR A 116 33.73 25.90 2.77
N ALA A 117 32.43 25.57 2.77
CA ALA A 117 31.51 26.08 3.79
C ALA A 117 31.78 25.45 5.17
N LEU A 118 31.84 24.12 5.26
CA LEU A 118 32.23 23.42 6.48
C LEU A 118 33.25 22.32 6.20
N THR A 119 34.34 22.31 6.96
CA THR A 119 35.34 21.24 6.96
C THR A 119 35.33 20.50 8.29
N VAL A 120 35.21 19.18 8.26
CA VAL A 120 35.26 18.31 9.43
C VAL A 120 36.37 17.27 9.26
N GLU A 121 37.35 17.26 10.17
CA GLU A 121 38.50 16.35 10.13
C GLU A 121 38.61 15.55 11.44
N SER A 122 38.36 14.25 11.35
CA SER A 122 38.51 13.25 12.41
C SER A 122 39.07 11.94 11.84
N PRO A 123 40.29 11.93 11.26
CA PRO A 123 40.82 10.81 10.49
C PRO A 123 40.89 9.49 11.28
N ASP A 124 41.10 9.57 12.59
CA ASP A 124 41.17 8.42 13.50
C ASP A 124 39.93 8.28 14.39
N GLY A 125 38.91 9.11 14.20
CA GLY A 125 37.79 9.30 15.13
C GLY A 125 36.40 9.29 14.48
N THR A 126 35.39 9.62 15.27
CA THR A 126 33.98 9.53 14.88
C THR A 126 33.38 10.91 14.64
N VAL A 127 32.64 11.07 13.55
CA VAL A 127 31.87 12.28 13.24
C VAL A 127 30.37 11.95 13.32
N VAL A 128 29.62 12.78 14.03
CA VAL A 128 28.17 12.72 14.14
C VAL A 128 27.60 14.06 13.68
N ILE A 129 26.76 14.05 12.65
CA ILE A 129 26.04 15.22 12.16
C ILE A 129 24.55 14.92 12.19
N ASP A 130 23.87 15.43 13.21
CA ASP A 130 22.44 15.21 13.38
C ASP A 130 21.62 16.15 12.48
N SER A 131 22.08 17.39 12.34
CA SER A 131 21.41 18.46 11.58
C SER A 131 22.42 19.51 11.11
N LEU A 132 22.62 19.60 9.79
CA LEU A 132 23.47 20.60 9.14
C LEU A 132 22.80 21.16 7.89
N THR A 133 22.70 22.48 7.80
CA THR A 133 22.21 23.18 6.62
C THR A 133 23.32 24.00 5.96
N VAL A 134 23.73 23.65 4.74
CA VAL A 134 24.61 24.49 3.92
C VAL A 134 23.75 25.31 2.97
N MET A 135 23.60 26.60 3.26
CA MET A 135 22.78 27.53 2.49
C MET A 135 23.43 27.91 1.15
N ALA A 136 24.75 28.13 1.15
CA ALA A 136 25.51 28.44 -0.05
C ALA A 136 27.00 28.14 0.14
N SER A 137 27.69 27.69 -0.90
CA SER A 137 29.17 27.73 -0.99
C SER A 137 29.57 28.22 -2.38
N LYS A 138 30.25 29.37 -2.49
CA LYS A 138 30.66 29.96 -3.79
C LYS A 138 32.15 30.27 -3.83
N GLY A 139 32.85 29.86 -4.89
CA GLY A 139 34.31 30.03 -5.02
C GLY A 139 34.86 29.86 -6.44
N SER A 140 36.20 29.89 -6.60
CA SER A 140 36.86 29.36 -7.81
C SER A 140 36.68 27.85 -7.90
N ASP A 141 36.96 27.16 -6.79
CA ASP A 141 36.50 25.82 -6.44
C ASP A 141 35.54 25.94 -5.26
N ALA A 142 34.52 25.09 -5.18
CA ALA A 142 33.50 25.19 -4.13
C ALA A 142 33.17 23.83 -3.52
N THR A 143 33.11 23.74 -2.19
CA THR A 143 32.65 22.54 -1.48
C THR A 143 31.69 22.91 -0.35
N GLY A 144 30.50 22.31 -0.33
CA GLY A 144 29.56 22.55 0.77
C GLY A 144 30.03 21.90 2.07
N LEU A 145 30.13 20.57 2.07
CA LEU A 145 30.66 19.80 3.20
C LEU A 145 31.88 19.00 2.78
N ARG A 146 33.01 19.24 3.43
CA ARG A 146 34.21 18.40 3.33
C ARG A 146 34.38 17.59 4.61
N LEU A 147 34.37 16.27 4.49
CA LEU A 147 34.40 15.34 5.61
C LEU A 147 35.54 14.33 5.47
N LEU A 148 36.37 14.22 6.50
CA LEU A 148 37.39 13.18 6.64
C LEU A 148 37.19 12.49 7.99
N ALA A 149 36.80 11.21 8.00
CA ALA A 149 36.47 10.52 9.24
C ALA A 149 36.92 9.05 9.23
N LYS A 150 37.15 8.46 10.41
CA LYS A 150 37.17 7.01 10.53
C LYS A 150 35.73 6.48 10.44
N GLU A 151 34.86 6.96 11.31
CA GLU A 151 33.45 6.61 11.35
C GLU A 151 32.60 7.88 11.19
N ALA A 152 31.61 7.85 10.31
CA ALA A 152 30.70 8.98 10.09
C ALA A 152 29.25 8.53 10.19
N HIS A 153 28.46 9.23 11.00
CA HIS A 153 27.02 9.06 11.10
C HIS A 153 26.35 10.40 10.82
N LEU A 154 25.52 10.44 9.78
CA LEU A 154 24.78 11.63 9.41
C LEU A 154 23.29 11.28 9.32
N THR A 155 22.43 12.08 9.93
CA THR A 155 20.97 11.87 9.92
C THR A 155 20.18 13.11 9.48
N GLY A 156 20.86 14.12 8.97
CA GLY A 156 20.22 15.36 8.53
C GLY A 156 21.21 16.32 7.90
N LEU A 157 21.32 16.29 6.58
CA LEU A 157 22.17 17.19 5.82
C LEU A 157 21.37 17.82 4.68
N SER A 158 21.21 19.14 4.69
CA SER A 158 20.55 19.87 3.61
C SER A 158 21.49 20.91 3.01
N LEU A 159 21.79 20.75 1.73
CA LEU A 159 22.64 21.65 0.98
C LEU A 159 21.83 22.31 -0.13
N SER A 160 21.77 23.65 -0.11
CA SER A 160 20.90 24.40 -1.01
C SER A 160 21.58 24.76 -2.33
N HIS A 161 22.81 25.26 -2.30
CA HIS A 161 23.48 25.73 -3.51
C HIS A 161 25.01 25.72 -3.36
N VAL A 162 25.73 25.09 -4.29
CA VAL A 162 27.20 25.15 -4.38
C VAL A 162 27.59 25.55 -5.80
N GLU A 163 28.43 26.56 -5.93
CA GLU A 163 28.79 27.13 -7.23
C GLU A 163 30.31 27.38 -7.32
N ALA A 164 30.96 26.74 -8.28
CA ALA A 164 32.35 27.00 -8.63
C ALA A 164 32.40 27.76 -9.97
N SER A 165 33.02 28.94 -9.95
CA SER A 165 33.07 29.85 -11.10
C SER A 165 34.01 29.39 -12.22
N SER A 166 35.05 28.61 -11.90
CA SER A 166 36.03 28.13 -12.89
C SER A 166 36.54 26.71 -12.65
N GLY A 167 36.36 26.16 -11.45
CA GLY A 167 36.88 24.86 -11.02
C GLY A 167 35.78 23.86 -10.70
N ASP A 168 36.05 22.97 -9.76
CA ASP A 168 35.18 21.88 -9.36
C ASP A 168 34.23 22.31 -8.22
N ALA A 169 32.98 21.86 -8.29
CA ALA A 169 31.97 22.05 -7.28
C ALA A 169 31.54 20.70 -6.69
N PHE A 170 31.65 20.57 -5.37
CA PHE A 170 31.20 19.40 -4.63
C PHE A 170 30.12 19.80 -3.62
N GLY A 171 28.92 19.22 -3.71
CA GLY A 171 27.94 19.37 -2.64
C GLY A 171 28.50 18.78 -1.34
N VAL A 172 28.73 17.47 -1.37
CA VAL A 172 29.40 16.74 -0.30
C VAL A 172 30.63 16.04 -0.85
N ARG A 173 31.74 16.13 -0.11
CA ARG A 173 32.96 15.37 -0.37
C ARG A 173 33.43 14.69 0.91
N ALA A 174 33.21 13.38 1.00
CA ALA A 174 33.48 12.58 2.18
C ALA A 174 34.46 11.43 1.91
N VAL A 175 35.44 11.28 2.79
CA VAL A 175 36.33 10.11 2.84
C VAL A 175 36.20 9.48 4.23
N CYS A 176 35.68 8.25 4.27
CA CYS A 176 35.35 7.55 5.50
C CYS A 176 35.89 6.11 5.51
N GLN A 177 36.24 5.55 6.68
CA GLN A 177 36.45 4.11 6.79
C GLN A 177 35.10 3.37 6.83
N ARG A 178 34.18 3.84 7.68
CA ARG A 178 32.79 3.39 7.73
C ARG A 178 31.87 4.57 7.79
N SER A 179 30.73 4.50 7.12
CA SER A 179 29.78 5.60 7.18
C SER A 179 28.33 5.19 6.99
N GLN A 180 27.45 5.92 7.68
CA GLN A 180 26.00 5.82 7.59
C GLN A 180 25.43 7.20 7.28
N TRP A 181 24.65 7.28 6.21
CA TRP A 181 24.06 8.53 5.73
C TRP A 181 22.56 8.36 5.62
N ALA A 182 21.83 9.11 6.43
CA ALA A 182 20.38 9.21 6.40
C ALA A 182 19.96 10.66 6.15
N ASP A 183 18.91 10.84 5.36
CA ASP A 183 18.26 12.13 5.12
C ASP A 183 19.22 13.22 4.60
N VAL A 184 19.84 12.93 3.46
CA VAL A 184 20.79 13.82 2.79
C VAL A 184 20.13 14.43 1.56
N ALA A 185 20.03 15.76 1.53
CA ALA A 185 19.49 16.52 0.42
C ALA A 185 20.53 17.49 -0.16
N VAL A 186 20.85 17.36 -1.44
CA VAL A 186 21.69 18.27 -2.21
C VAL A 186 20.87 18.86 -3.34
N ARG A 187 20.50 20.14 -3.23
CA ARG A 187 19.57 20.77 -4.17
C ARG A 187 20.25 21.19 -5.47
N GLU A 188 21.30 22.00 -5.40
CA GLU A 188 21.93 22.55 -6.59
C GLU A 188 23.45 22.59 -6.46
N VAL A 189 24.15 21.99 -7.44
CA VAL A 189 25.60 22.06 -7.58
C VAL A 189 25.95 22.45 -9.01
N HIS A 190 26.73 23.52 -9.16
CA HIS A 190 27.22 23.99 -10.45
C HIS A 190 28.74 24.09 -10.41
N GLY A 191 29.42 23.26 -11.20
CA GLY A 191 30.88 23.29 -11.34
C GLY A 191 31.31 23.85 -12.69
N GLY A 192 32.18 24.86 -12.69
CA GLY A 192 32.79 25.37 -13.93
C GLY A 192 33.58 24.31 -14.72
N GLN A 193 34.05 23.24 -14.06
CA GLN A 193 34.69 22.07 -14.68
C GLN A 193 33.99 20.76 -14.32
N VAL A 194 33.92 20.41 -13.03
CA VAL A 194 33.21 19.21 -12.57
C VAL A 194 32.18 19.59 -11.52
N GLY A 195 30.91 19.26 -11.75
CA GLY A 195 29.86 19.30 -10.73
C GLY A 195 29.64 17.92 -10.12
N VAL A 196 29.69 17.79 -8.80
CA VAL A 196 29.37 16.54 -8.09
C VAL A 196 28.42 16.82 -6.94
N GLY A 197 27.23 16.20 -6.95
CA GLY A 197 26.25 16.35 -5.87
C GLY A 197 26.78 15.76 -4.56
N LEU A 198 27.04 14.45 -4.58
CA LEU A 198 27.64 13.74 -3.45
C LEU A 198 28.81 12.86 -3.94
N GLU A 199 29.98 13.04 -3.33
CA GLU A 199 31.12 12.13 -3.44
C GLU A 199 31.39 11.49 -2.08
N LEU A 200 31.27 10.16 -2.04
CA LEU A 200 31.65 9.35 -0.91
C LEU A 200 32.67 8.29 -1.31
N ALA A 201 33.85 8.36 -0.68
CA ALA A 201 34.87 7.33 -0.74
C ALA A 201 34.94 6.60 0.60
N GLY A 202 34.41 5.38 0.64
CA GLY A 202 34.49 4.46 1.76
C GLY A 202 35.70 3.53 1.63
N LEU A 203 36.36 3.20 2.75
CA LEU A 203 37.30 2.08 2.76
C LEU A 203 36.56 0.76 3.04
N PHE A 204 35.80 0.63 4.11
CA PHE A 204 35.21 -0.65 4.50
C PHE A 204 33.71 -0.76 4.23
N ARG A 205 32.92 0.26 4.58
CA ARG A 205 31.46 0.19 4.51
C ARG A 205 30.81 1.55 4.27
N ALA A 206 29.79 1.56 3.41
CA ALA A 206 28.90 2.71 3.24
C ALA A 206 27.46 2.24 3.23
N ASP A 207 26.66 2.74 4.17
CA ASP A 207 25.21 2.58 4.18
C ASP A 207 24.56 3.94 3.87
N LEU A 208 23.67 3.99 2.87
CA LEU A 208 22.92 5.18 2.49
C LEU A 208 21.42 4.90 2.59
N SER A 209 20.66 5.83 3.14
CA SER A 209 19.19 5.80 3.19
C SER A 209 18.62 7.20 2.97
N GLY A 210 17.73 7.42 2.01
CA GLY A 210 17.09 8.73 1.82
C GLY A 210 18.07 9.81 1.31
N LEU A 211 18.78 9.52 0.21
CA LEU A 211 19.65 10.48 -0.47
C LEU A 211 18.88 11.13 -1.63
N THR A 212 18.79 12.46 -1.64
CA THR A 212 18.21 13.22 -2.76
C THR A 212 19.23 14.19 -3.33
N VAL A 213 19.49 14.12 -4.64
CA VAL A 213 20.29 15.09 -5.39
C VAL A 213 19.41 15.70 -6.48
N SER A 214 19.07 16.98 -6.40
CA SER A 214 18.08 17.59 -7.30
C SER A 214 18.68 18.08 -8.62
N LYS A 215 19.77 18.86 -8.58
CA LYS A 215 20.38 19.42 -9.80
C LYS A 215 21.91 19.46 -9.69
N VAL A 216 22.59 18.87 -10.66
CA VAL A 216 24.05 18.95 -10.81
C VAL A 216 24.40 19.34 -12.23
N SER A 217 25.24 20.35 -12.40
CA SER A 217 25.70 20.80 -13.72
C SER A 217 27.20 21.11 -13.72
N GLY A 218 27.81 20.98 -14.89
CA GLY A 218 29.19 21.42 -15.14
C GLY A 218 29.69 20.97 -16.51
N ALA A 219 30.96 21.20 -16.84
CA ALA A 219 31.51 20.60 -18.07
C ALA A 219 31.41 19.07 -17.99
N ARG A 220 31.72 18.49 -16.83
CA ARG A 220 31.37 17.11 -16.45
C ARG A 220 30.49 17.13 -15.20
N ALA A 221 29.55 16.19 -15.09
CA ALA A 221 28.59 16.19 -13.98
C ALA A 221 28.35 14.79 -13.42
N VAL A 222 28.27 14.68 -12.08
CA VAL A 222 27.89 13.44 -11.39
C VAL A 222 26.86 13.74 -10.30
N GLY A 223 25.69 13.09 -10.36
CA GLY A 223 24.67 13.24 -9.32
C GLY A 223 25.18 12.74 -7.97
N ALA A 224 25.41 11.43 -7.87
CA ALA A 224 26.03 10.82 -6.70
C ALA A 224 27.09 9.77 -7.09
N ARG A 225 28.24 9.81 -6.42
CA ARG A 225 29.35 8.85 -6.54
C ARG A 225 29.67 8.25 -5.19
N VAL A 226 29.46 6.95 -5.03
CA VAL A 226 29.74 6.21 -3.80
C VAL A 226 30.63 5.02 -4.12
N LEU A 227 31.85 5.01 -3.60
CA LEU A 227 32.86 3.98 -3.91
C LEU A 227 33.43 3.37 -2.63
N VAL A 228 33.54 2.04 -2.54
CA VAL A 228 34.04 1.30 -1.36
C VAL A 228 35.21 0.36 -1.69
N SER A 229 36.30 0.45 -0.92
CA SER A 229 37.62 -0.16 -1.18
C SER A 229 38.13 -1.11 -0.06
N ARG A 230 37.77 -2.42 -0.10
CA ARG A 230 38.56 -3.63 0.32
C ARG A 230 37.74 -4.83 0.84
N GLU A 231 38.38 -5.99 0.77
CA GLU A 231 37.95 -7.33 1.22
C GLU A 231 38.02 -7.53 2.74
N GLU A 232 36.85 -7.69 3.38
CA GLU A 232 36.48 -8.83 4.25
C GLU A 232 35.01 -8.65 4.67
N GLY A 233 34.08 -9.10 3.82
CA GLY A 233 32.64 -9.23 4.13
C GLY A 233 31.80 -7.93 4.18
N GLU A 234 32.41 -6.76 4.33
CA GLU A 234 31.71 -5.46 4.29
C GLU A 234 31.58 -4.93 2.85
N GLY A 235 30.55 -4.12 2.60
CA GLY A 235 30.19 -3.66 1.25
C GLY A 235 29.41 -2.36 1.25
N LEU A 236 28.73 -2.10 0.13
CA LEU A 236 27.87 -0.93 -0.05
C LEU A 236 26.41 -1.37 0.01
N SER A 237 25.62 -0.71 0.85
CA SER A 237 24.17 -0.83 0.85
C SER A 237 23.56 0.56 0.65
N SER A 238 22.68 0.73 -0.32
CA SER A 238 21.91 1.96 -0.49
C SER A 238 20.43 1.67 -0.62
N VAL A 239 19.62 2.41 0.13
CA VAL A 239 18.17 2.39 0.08
C VAL A 239 17.63 3.78 -0.21
N ASP A 240 16.65 3.92 -1.10
CA ASP A 240 15.96 5.19 -1.36
C ASP A 240 16.90 6.33 -1.80
N VAL A 241 17.46 6.19 -3.01
CA VAL A 241 18.38 7.17 -3.62
C VAL A 241 17.73 7.81 -4.85
N SER A 242 17.48 9.13 -4.80
CA SER A 242 16.90 9.91 -5.88
C SER A 242 17.90 10.91 -6.45
N VAL A 243 18.09 10.90 -7.78
CA VAL A 243 18.87 11.88 -8.54
C VAL A 243 17.97 12.45 -9.63
N SER A 244 17.68 13.76 -9.60
CA SER A 244 16.69 14.35 -10.50
C SER A 244 17.30 14.87 -11.81
N GLU A 245 18.21 15.84 -11.78
CA GLU A 245 18.74 16.48 -13.01
C GLU A 245 20.27 16.51 -12.98
N VAL A 246 20.92 15.89 -13.97
CA VAL A 246 22.37 15.91 -14.14
C VAL A 246 22.72 16.32 -15.56
N GLU A 247 23.39 17.46 -15.73
CA GLU A 247 23.67 18.05 -17.04
C GLU A 247 25.17 18.31 -17.24
N ALA A 248 25.74 17.75 -18.31
CA ALA A 248 27.01 18.20 -18.86
C ALA A 248 26.76 19.34 -19.86
N LEU A 249 27.26 20.54 -19.52
CA LEU A 249 27.10 21.77 -20.31
C LEU A 249 28.04 21.84 -21.52
N GLU A 250 29.10 21.03 -21.53
CA GLU A 250 30.03 20.88 -22.64
C GLU A 250 29.85 19.51 -23.32
N SER A 251 30.58 19.26 -24.42
CA SER A 251 30.52 17.97 -25.14
C SER A 251 31.29 16.86 -24.41
N GLU A 252 31.03 16.70 -23.12
CA GLU A 252 31.72 15.82 -22.18
C GLU A 252 30.72 14.85 -21.52
N TRP A 253 31.17 14.09 -20.52
CA TRP A 253 30.39 13.03 -19.88
C TRP A 253 29.65 13.47 -18.62
N CYS A 254 28.49 12.84 -18.39
CA CYS A 254 27.68 12.98 -17.20
C CYS A 254 27.16 11.62 -16.70
N VAL A 255 27.02 11.49 -15.38
CA VAL A 255 26.54 10.27 -14.71
C VAL A 255 25.50 10.61 -13.64
N GLY A 256 24.34 9.98 -13.66
CA GLY A 256 23.32 10.14 -12.61
C GLY A 256 23.78 9.58 -11.27
N LEU A 257 23.83 8.24 -11.19
CA LEU A 257 24.23 7.51 -9.99
C LEU A 257 25.39 6.55 -10.29
N LEU A 258 26.49 6.67 -9.55
CA LEU A 258 27.63 5.78 -9.63
C LEU A 258 27.86 5.14 -8.26
N VAL A 259 27.65 3.83 -8.18
CA VAL A 259 27.88 3.04 -6.97
C VAL A 259 28.87 1.91 -7.26
N GLY A 260 29.89 1.79 -6.43
CA GLY A 260 30.96 0.81 -6.64
C GLY A 260 31.47 0.22 -5.34
N SER A 261 31.67 -1.09 -5.32
CA SER A 261 32.22 -1.81 -4.18
C SER A 261 33.15 -2.92 -4.67
N SER A 262 34.33 -3.01 -4.09
CA SER A 262 35.19 -4.21 -4.24
C SER A 262 34.64 -5.43 -3.47
N GLY A 263 33.71 -5.21 -2.52
CA GLY A 263 32.94 -6.23 -1.82
C GLY A 263 31.56 -6.47 -2.44
N PRO A 264 30.57 -6.96 -1.65
CA PRO A 264 29.18 -7.02 -2.08
C PRO A 264 28.59 -5.62 -2.28
N LEU A 265 27.64 -5.52 -3.22
CA LEU A 265 26.91 -4.29 -3.55
C LEU A 265 25.41 -4.56 -3.52
N GLN A 266 24.67 -3.81 -2.70
CA GLN A 266 23.21 -3.85 -2.64
C GLN A 266 22.64 -2.45 -2.87
N VAL A 267 21.75 -2.33 -3.84
CA VAL A 267 21.02 -1.10 -4.16
C VAL A 267 19.54 -1.43 -4.20
N ARG A 268 18.72 -0.78 -3.37
CA ARG A 268 17.27 -0.98 -3.32
C ARG A 268 16.53 0.36 -3.33
N GLY A 269 15.50 0.55 -4.13
CA GLY A 269 14.78 1.84 -4.14
C GLY A 269 15.66 2.97 -4.68
N PHE A 270 15.71 3.16 -6.00
CA PHE A 270 16.41 4.31 -6.58
C PHE A 270 15.63 4.94 -7.73
N THR A 271 15.85 6.23 -7.95
CA THR A 271 15.25 6.98 -9.06
C THR A 271 16.31 7.87 -9.69
N VAL A 272 16.50 7.77 -11.00
CA VAL A 272 17.33 8.70 -11.80
C VAL A 272 16.43 9.32 -12.86
N ARG A 273 16.07 10.59 -12.72
CA ARG A 273 15.05 11.21 -13.60
C ARG A 273 15.63 11.68 -14.92
N GLU A 274 16.62 12.57 -14.91
CA GLU A 274 17.12 13.22 -16.12
C GLU A 274 18.65 13.30 -16.11
N VAL A 275 19.28 12.77 -17.17
CA VAL A 275 20.72 12.87 -17.40
C VAL A 275 21.00 13.29 -18.84
N LEU A 276 21.67 14.44 -19.00
CA LEU A 276 21.87 15.12 -20.28
C LEU A 276 23.36 15.35 -20.55
N GLY A 277 23.88 14.88 -21.68
CA GLY A 277 25.26 15.16 -22.08
C GLY A 277 25.67 14.51 -23.40
N ALA A 278 26.90 14.77 -23.87
CA ALA A 278 27.41 14.07 -25.06
C ALA A 278 27.60 12.56 -24.79
N PHE A 279 28.05 12.25 -23.58
CA PHE A 279 28.03 10.93 -22.97
C PHE A 279 27.12 10.99 -21.74
N ALA A 280 26.02 10.26 -21.74
CA ALA A 280 25.05 10.24 -20.66
C ALA A 280 24.87 8.82 -20.10
N LEU A 281 24.97 8.68 -18.77
CA LEU A 281 24.83 7.41 -18.08
C LEU A 281 23.93 7.58 -16.86
N GLY A 282 22.77 6.92 -16.85
CA GLY A 282 21.80 6.99 -15.74
C GLY A 282 22.36 6.39 -14.46
N MET A 283 22.60 5.07 -14.45
CA MET A 283 23.20 4.38 -13.31
C MET A 283 24.35 3.44 -13.70
N LEU A 284 25.45 3.49 -12.93
CA LEU A 284 26.57 2.54 -13.00
C LEU A 284 26.74 1.84 -11.65
N ALA A 285 26.49 0.54 -11.62
CA ALA A 285 26.72 -0.34 -10.47
C ALA A 285 27.93 -1.25 -10.72
N LEU A 286 28.94 -1.18 -9.84
CA LEU A 286 30.18 -1.95 -9.94
C LEU A 286 30.37 -2.81 -8.70
N GLY A 287 30.47 -4.13 -8.84
CA GLY A 287 30.61 -5.03 -7.69
C GLY A 287 31.71 -6.06 -7.87
N GLY A 288 32.59 -6.18 -6.87
CA GLY A 288 33.64 -7.21 -6.85
C GLY A 288 33.17 -8.56 -6.32
N ARG A 289 32.15 -8.61 -5.42
CA ARG A 289 31.70 -9.84 -4.75
C ARG A 289 30.17 -9.96 -4.66
N GLY A 290 29.53 -9.98 -5.82
CA GLY A 290 28.07 -10.10 -5.95
C GLY A 290 27.38 -8.74 -5.97
N ILE A 291 26.32 -8.65 -6.77
CA ILE A 291 25.56 -7.42 -6.96
C ILE A 291 24.07 -7.74 -6.86
N GLU A 292 23.34 -6.94 -6.09
CA GLU A 292 21.89 -6.97 -6.02
C GLU A 292 21.36 -5.56 -6.24
N VAL A 293 20.60 -5.38 -7.32
CA VAL A 293 19.90 -4.14 -7.64
C VAL A 293 18.41 -4.47 -7.68
N SER A 294 17.59 -3.78 -6.87
CA SER A 294 16.14 -4.00 -6.88
C SER A 294 15.31 -2.74 -6.69
N ILE A 295 14.07 -2.73 -7.20
CA ILE A 295 13.09 -1.66 -7.01
C ILE A 295 13.68 -0.31 -7.47
N GLY A 296 13.73 -0.04 -8.77
CA GLY A 296 14.37 1.18 -9.28
C GLY A 296 13.81 1.73 -10.57
N GLN A 297 14.04 3.02 -10.82
CA GLN A 297 13.55 3.73 -12.00
C GLN A 297 14.63 4.63 -12.62
N VAL A 298 14.75 4.60 -13.94
CA VAL A 298 15.59 5.49 -14.74
C VAL A 298 14.73 6.10 -15.85
N GLU A 299 14.38 7.39 -15.76
CA GLU A 299 13.31 7.97 -16.58
C GLU A 299 13.79 8.49 -17.95
N GLU A 300 14.73 9.44 -18.00
CA GLU A 300 15.15 10.11 -19.24
C GLU A 300 16.67 10.33 -19.33
N ILE A 301 17.33 9.57 -20.21
CA ILE A 301 18.76 9.67 -20.48
C ILE A 301 18.97 10.15 -21.92
N LEU A 302 19.46 11.37 -22.10
CA LEU A 302 19.71 11.96 -23.41
C LEU A 302 21.21 12.14 -23.64
N GLY A 303 21.76 11.25 -24.47
CA GLY A 303 23.14 11.29 -24.91
C GLY A 303 23.31 11.93 -26.29
N GLY A 304 24.51 12.41 -26.59
CA GLY A 304 24.92 12.76 -27.96
C GLY A 304 25.27 11.51 -28.77
N THR A 305 26.39 10.86 -28.40
CA THR A 305 26.90 9.64 -29.06
C THR A 305 26.86 8.41 -28.15
N VAL A 306 26.76 8.61 -26.84
CA VAL A 306 26.66 7.54 -25.84
C VAL A 306 25.52 7.86 -24.88
N ALA A 307 24.57 6.94 -24.74
CA ALA A 307 23.48 7.05 -23.78
C ALA A 307 23.22 5.69 -23.14
N THR A 308 23.32 5.58 -21.81
CA THR A 308 22.99 4.33 -21.12
C THR A 308 22.02 4.55 -19.98
N GLY A 309 20.94 3.77 -19.93
CA GLY A 309 20.02 3.74 -18.79
C GLY A 309 20.71 3.24 -17.53
N MET A 310 21.05 1.95 -17.50
CA MET A 310 21.74 1.33 -16.37
C MET A 310 22.79 0.31 -16.83
N ARG A 311 23.96 0.32 -16.17
CA ARG A 311 25.01 -0.71 -16.32
C ARG A 311 25.31 -1.35 -14.97
N VAL A 312 25.22 -2.67 -14.90
CA VAL A 312 25.54 -3.50 -13.75
C VAL A 312 26.71 -4.40 -14.12
N LEU A 313 27.91 -4.08 -13.60
CA LEU A 313 29.15 -4.72 -13.97
C LEU A 313 29.78 -5.45 -12.77
N GLY A 314 29.72 -6.77 -12.79
CA GLY A 314 30.27 -7.67 -11.80
C GLY A 314 31.68 -8.13 -12.17
N GLY A 315 32.62 -7.98 -11.24
CA GLY A 315 33.98 -8.50 -11.38
C GLY A 315 34.05 -10.03 -11.43
N PRO A 316 35.26 -10.59 -11.67
CA PRO A 316 35.51 -12.02 -11.63
C PRO A 316 35.23 -12.57 -10.23
N SER A 317 34.07 -13.19 -10.07
CA SER A 317 33.53 -13.68 -8.79
C SER A 317 32.69 -14.91 -9.03
N LEU A 318 32.49 -15.76 -8.02
CA LEU A 318 31.49 -16.83 -8.07
C LEU A 318 30.14 -16.39 -7.49
N GLN A 319 30.05 -15.18 -6.94
CA GLN A 319 28.82 -14.66 -6.36
C GLN A 319 27.79 -14.29 -7.44
N PRO A 320 26.49 -14.39 -7.16
CA PRO A 320 25.44 -14.06 -8.11
C PRO A 320 25.34 -12.56 -8.40
N VAL A 321 24.79 -12.23 -9.56
CA VAL A 321 24.42 -10.86 -9.95
C VAL A 321 22.94 -10.84 -10.22
N SER A 322 22.19 -9.98 -9.52
CA SER A 322 20.74 -9.92 -9.60
C SER A 322 20.25 -8.49 -9.84
N VAL A 323 19.33 -8.34 -10.79
CA VAL A 323 18.61 -7.11 -11.10
C VAL A 323 17.12 -7.45 -11.09
N ARG A 324 16.33 -6.80 -10.23
CA ARG A 324 14.90 -7.08 -10.06
C ARG A 324 14.03 -5.83 -9.99
N ASP A 325 12.82 -5.83 -10.55
CA ASP A 325 11.86 -4.73 -10.35
C ASP A 325 12.45 -3.35 -10.75
N VAL A 326 13.13 -3.29 -11.91
CA VAL A 326 13.77 -2.07 -12.42
C VAL A 326 13.13 -1.60 -13.72
N GLU A 327 12.78 -0.31 -13.78
CA GLU A 327 12.25 0.36 -14.96
C GLU A 327 13.30 1.29 -15.61
N VAL A 328 13.41 1.25 -16.93
CA VAL A 328 14.16 2.22 -17.75
C VAL A 328 13.22 2.79 -18.81
N SER A 329 12.77 4.03 -18.63
CA SER A 329 11.69 4.62 -19.42
C SER A 329 12.17 5.18 -20.76
N ARG A 330 13.26 5.94 -20.80
CA ARG A 330 13.78 6.54 -22.04
C ARG A 330 15.30 6.68 -22.06
N VAL A 331 15.91 6.15 -23.11
CA VAL A 331 17.34 6.35 -23.42
C VAL A 331 17.47 6.72 -24.89
N SER A 332 17.98 7.91 -25.17
CA SER A 332 18.03 8.46 -26.52
C SER A 332 19.41 9.03 -26.83
N ALA A 333 19.95 8.70 -28.00
CA ALA A 333 21.18 9.26 -28.56
C ALA A 333 21.18 9.12 -30.08
N ALA A 334 22.25 9.59 -30.74
CA ALA A 334 22.43 9.37 -32.18
C ALA A 334 22.28 7.87 -32.53
N PRO A 335 21.60 7.52 -33.65
CA PRO A 335 21.34 6.13 -34.02
C PRO A 335 22.63 5.33 -34.16
N VAL A 336 22.66 4.18 -33.50
CA VAL A 336 23.79 3.25 -33.53
C VAL A 336 23.63 2.27 -34.71
N PRO A 337 24.72 1.84 -35.38
CA PRO A 337 24.64 0.84 -36.46
C PRO A 337 23.95 -0.47 -36.04
N ALA A 338 23.29 -1.13 -37.00
CA ALA A 338 22.53 -2.36 -36.76
C ALA A 338 23.38 -3.59 -36.35
N ASP A 339 24.70 -3.46 -36.43
CA ASP A 339 25.71 -4.44 -36.03
C ASP A 339 26.52 -3.98 -34.81
N ALA A 340 26.05 -2.98 -34.06
CA ALA A 340 26.75 -2.55 -32.86
C ALA A 340 26.63 -3.60 -31.75
N HIS A 341 27.80 -4.01 -31.28
CA HIS A 341 27.98 -4.89 -30.14
C HIS A 341 28.82 -4.14 -29.11
N PRO A 342 28.64 -4.42 -27.82
CA PRO A 342 29.59 -3.98 -26.82
C PRO A 342 30.99 -4.49 -27.14
N GLY A 343 31.92 -3.56 -27.36
CA GLY A 343 33.32 -3.93 -27.49
C GLY A 343 33.90 -4.39 -26.14
N PRO A 344 35.03 -5.13 -26.14
CA PRO A 344 35.72 -5.56 -24.91
C PRO A 344 36.15 -4.40 -23.99
N ALA A 345 36.06 -3.16 -24.46
CA ALA A 345 36.42 -1.94 -23.75
C ALA A 345 35.75 -1.79 -22.37
N TRP A 346 34.49 -2.20 -22.19
CA TRP A 346 33.82 -2.12 -20.89
C TRP A 346 34.28 -3.20 -19.91
N SER A 347 34.62 -4.39 -20.41
CA SER A 347 35.20 -5.46 -19.60
C SER A 347 36.62 -5.09 -19.14
N ASP A 348 37.45 -4.55 -20.04
CA ASP A 348 38.78 -4.04 -19.70
C ASP A 348 38.70 -2.87 -18.70
N TRP A 349 37.73 -1.97 -18.90
CA TRP A 349 37.47 -0.86 -18.00
C TRP A 349 37.04 -1.34 -16.61
N LEU A 350 36.15 -2.34 -16.52
CA LEU A 350 35.72 -2.94 -15.26
C LEU A 350 36.90 -3.51 -14.46
N LEU A 351 37.78 -4.28 -15.12
CA LEU A 351 38.95 -4.84 -14.45
C LEU A 351 39.89 -3.75 -13.93
N ALA A 352 40.13 -2.71 -14.73
CA ALA A 352 40.92 -1.55 -14.31
C ALA A 352 40.24 -0.76 -13.17
N ALA A 353 38.91 -0.67 -13.17
CA ALA A 353 38.13 0.00 -12.14
C ALA A 353 38.18 -0.77 -10.82
N LEU A 354 38.03 -2.09 -10.85
CA LEU A 354 38.14 -2.95 -9.68
C LEU A 354 39.56 -2.97 -9.12
N ASP A 355 40.60 -2.97 -9.96
CA ASP A 355 41.99 -2.84 -9.52
C ASP A 355 42.22 -1.49 -8.83
N SER A 356 41.66 -0.40 -9.40
CA SER A 356 41.71 0.93 -8.79
C SER A 356 40.99 0.97 -7.43
N LEU A 357 39.84 0.30 -7.32
CA LEU A 357 39.10 0.17 -6.06
C LEU A 357 39.84 -0.74 -5.06
N ALA A 358 40.52 -1.79 -5.49
CA ALA A 358 41.23 -2.72 -4.60
C ALA A 358 42.57 -2.14 -4.10
N GLY A 359 43.25 -1.34 -4.93
CA GLY A 359 44.55 -0.73 -4.66
C GLY A 359 44.48 0.59 -3.89
N ALA A 360 43.29 1.15 -3.69
CA ALA A 360 43.15 2.44 -3.05
C ALA A 360 43.48 2.43 -1.54
N VAL A 361 44.05 3.55 -1.11
CA VAL A 361 44.40 3.85 0.29
C VAL A 361 43.62 5.11 0.68
N PHE A 362 43.37 5.33 1.97
CA PHE A 362 42.61 6.47 2.51
C PHE A 362 42.87 7.78 1.73
N GLY A 363 41.90 8.20 0.91
CA GLY A 363 42.06 9.27 -0.08
C GLY A 363 40.96 9.24 -1.16
N PRO A 364 40.95 10.21 -2.08
CA PRO A 364 39.97 10.27 -3.16
C PRO A 364 40.15 9.09 -4.13
N LEU A 365 39.06 8.36 -4.37
CA LEU A 365 39.03 7.21 -5.28
C LEU A 365 38.90 7.68 -6.73
N THR A 366 39.86 7.30 -7.58
CA THR A 366 39.83 7.62 -9.02
C THR A 366 39.51 6.37 -9.84
N LEU A 367 38.47 6.45 -10.66
CA LEU A 367 38.13 5.41 -11.63
C LEU A 367 38.89 5.65 -12.96
N PRO A 368 39.10 4.59 -13.76
CA PRO A 368 39.64 4.74 -15.11
C PRO A 368 38.72 5.59 -15.99
N VAL A 369 39.30 6.20 -17.03
CA VAL A 369 38.56 6.99 -18.01
C VAL A 369 37.52 6.13 -18.71
N PHE A 370 36.27 6.60 -18.76
CA PHE A 370 35.18 5.87 -19.41
C PHE A 370 35.49 5.57 -20.88
N PRO A 371 35.03 4.41 -21.41
CA PRO A 371 35.17 4.10 -22.83
C PRO A 371 34.46 5.16 -23.69
N SER A 372 35.12 5.67 -24.73
CA SER A 372 34.55 6.67 -25.66
C SER A 372 33.84 6.07 -26.88
N VAL A 373 33.58 4.76 -26.85
CA VAL A 373 32.91 4.03 -27.93
C VAL A 373 31.43 4.43 -27.95
N ALA A 374 30.91 4.82 -29.12
CA ALA A 374 29.49 5.13 -29.30
C ALA A 374 28.65 3.89 -28.94
N ASP A 375 27.74 4.04 -27.97
CA ASP A 375 26.98 2.93 -27.39
C ASP A 375 25.66 3.44 -26.79
N VAL A 376 24.54 2.81 -27.16
CA VAL A 376 23.21 3.21 -26.68
C VAL A 376 22.49 1.99 -26.12
N VAL A 377 22.34 1.94 -24.79
CA VAL A 377 21.83 0.76 -24.08
C VAL A 377 20.80 1.12 -23.02
N GLY A 378 19.70 0.36 -22.94
CA GLY A 378 18.74 0.47 -21.85
C GLY A 378 19.31 -0.09 -20.56
N LEU A 379 19.44 -1.42 -20.50
CA LEU A 379 20.01 -2.16 -19.38
C LEU A 379 21.16 -3.04 -19.85
N HIS A 380 22.33 -2.90 -19.22
CA HIS A 380 23.49 -3.76 -19.43
C HIS A 380 23.85 -4.51 -18.14
N VAL A 381 23.95 -5.83 -18.20
CA VAL A 381 24.43 -6.67 -17.09
C VAL A 381 25.60 -7.54 -17.57
N ALA A 382 26.79 -7.35 -16.99
CA ALA A 382 27.98 -8.14 -17.31
C ALA A 382 28.63 -8.69 -16.06
N ALA A 383 29.03 -9.96 -16.05
CA ALA A 383 29.76 -10.55 -14.94
C ALA A 383 30.76 -11.65 -15.36
N PRO A 384 31.82 -11.32 -16.12
CA PRO A 384 32.78 -12.30 -16.62
C PRO A 384 33.59 -12.95 -15.48
N LEU A 385 33.89 -14.25 -15.60
CA LEU A 385 34.67 -14.99 -14.58
C LEU A 385 36.19 -14.77 -14.63
N GLY A 386 36.73 -14.16 -15.69
CA GLY A 386 38.12 -13.70 -15.74
C GLY A 386 39.19 -14.73 -15.33
N GLY A 387 39.20 -15.92 -15.96
CA GLY A 387 40.18 -16.97 -15.69
C GLY A 387 39.87 -17.86 -14.48
N LEU A 388 38.81 -17.57 -13.72
CA LEU A 388 38.18 -18.51 -12.76
C LEU A 388 37.35 -19.55 -13.52
N GLU A 389 37.95 -20.21 -14.51
CA GLU A 389 37.29 -21.30 -15.23
C GLU A 389 36.88 -22.39 -14.22
N PRO A 390 35.69 -22.99 -14.37
CA PRO A 390 35.21 -24.03 -13.47
C PRO A 390 36.09 -25.27 -13.57
N VAL A 391 37.16 -25.31 -12.77
CA VAL A 391 37.89 -26.52 -12.42
C VAL A 391 37.14 -27.18 -11.26
N LEU A 392 37.12 -28.52 -11.20
CA LEU A 392 36.42 -29.32 -10.17
C LEU A 392 36.58 -28.82 -8.72
N ASP A 393 37.63 -28.06 -8.42
CA ASP A 393 37.98 -27.57 -7.08
C ASP A 393 37.52 -26.13 -6.75
N VAL A 394 36.99 -25.35 -7.71
CA VAL A 394 36.73 -23.90 -7.52
C VAL A 394 35.26 -23.57 -7.21
N GLY A 395 34.32 -24.49 -7.45
CA GLY A 395 32.88 -24.32 -7.18
C GLY A 395 32.10 -23.81 -8.40
N THR A 396 30.77 -23.95 -8.35
CA THR A 396 29.87 -23.54 -9.46
C THR A 396 29.69 -22.02 -9.46
N PRO A 397 29.88 -21.34 -10.59
CA PRO A 397 29.60 -19.92 -10.72
C PRO A 397 28.13 -19.59 -10.40
N GLY A 398 27.90 -18.55 -9.60
CA GLY A 398 26.56 -18.03 -9.35
C GLY A 398 25.89 -17.49 -10.61
N GLU A 399 24.57 -17.53 -10.62
CA GLU A 399 23.75 -17.10 -11.75
C GLU A 399 23.71 -15.57 -11.92
N ILE A 400 23.39 -15.14 -13.14
CA ILE A 400 22.98 -13.77 -13.44
C ILE A 400 21.46 -13.75 -13.61
N THR A 401 20.74 -12.99 -12.80
CA THR A 401 19.26 -12.91 -12.88
C THR A 401 18.81 -11.50 -13.24
N VAL A 402 17.98 -11.38 -14.27
CA VAL A 402 17.23 -10.16 -14.63
C VAL A 402 15.76 -10.52 -14.56
N GLU A 403 15.07 -10.03 -13.52
CA GLU A 403 13.67 -10.39 -13.25
C GLU A 403 12.78 -9.16 -13.11
N ASP A 404 11.55 -9.21 -13.64
CA ASP A 404 10.53 -8.17 -13.40
C ASP A 404 10.98 -6.75 -13.82
N CYS A 405 11.80 -6.63 -14.87
CA CYS A 405 12.30 -5.34 -15.37
C CYS A 405 11.47 -4.82 -16.58
N SER A 406 11.33 -3.50 -16.71
CA SER A 406 10.60 -2.84 -17.81
C SER A 406 11.47 -1.84 -18.56
N LEU A 407 11.57 -1.97 -19.89
CA LEU A 407 12.41 -1.12 -20.75
C LEU A 407 11.56 -0.48 -21.86
N PHE A 408 11.35 0.84 -21.87
CA PHE A 408 10.31 1.44 -22.73
C PHE A 408 10.80 2.01 -24.07
N VAL A 409 11.58 3.11 -24.09
CA VAL A 409 11.97 3.79 -25.34
C VAL A 409 13.48 3.94 -25.43
N ILE A 410 14.13 3.07 -26.19
CA ILE A 410 15.59 2.99 -26.27
C ILE A 410 16.05 3.18 -27.73
N THR A 411 16.77 4.23 -28.09
CA THR A 411 17.24 4.44 -29.48
C THR A 411 18.48 3.58 -29.84
N GLY A 412 18.60 2.41 -29.21
CA GLY A 412 19.71 1.47 -29.34
C GLY A 412 19.29 0.07 -28.88
N THR A 413 20.08 -0.57 -28.02
CA THR A 413 19.84 -1.93 -27.52
C THR A 413 19.09 -1.90 -26.20
N ALA A 414 17.92 -2.55 -26.11
CA ALA A 414 17.13 -2.57 -24.87
C ALA A 414 17.86 -3.30 -23.73
N LEU A 415 18.18 -4.59 -23.93
CA LEU A 415 18.88 -5.41 -22.93
C LEU A 415 20.18 -5.98 -23.46
N GLN A 416 21.27 -5.80 -22.74
CA GLN A 416 22.55 -6.42 -23.01
C GLN A 416 22.98 -7.28 -21.82
N LEU A 417 23.33 -8.54 -22.07
CA LEU A 417 23.73 -9.48 -21.02
C LEU A 417 24.98 -10.26 -21.42
N GLU A 418 26.00 -10.19 -20.57
CA GLU A 418 27.30 -10.85 -20.73
C GLU A 418 27.64 -11.74 -19.53
N GLY A 419 27.26 -13.01 -19.62
CA GLY A 419 27.50 -14.01 -18.58
C GLY A 419 28.77 -14.84 -18.74
N GLY A 420 29.33 -14.93 -19.94
CA GLY A 420 30.44 -15.84 -20.22
C GLY A 420 30.06 -17.29 -19.86
N LEU A 421 30.85 -17.95 -19.00
CA LEU A 421 30.61 -19.32 -18.54
C LEU A 421 29.51 -19.45 -17.45
N ARG A 422 28.81 -18.37 -17.10
CA ARG A 422 27.73 -18.41 -16.10
C ARG A 422 26.40 -18.81 -16.73
N THR A 423 25.50 -19.32 -15.90
CA THR A 423 24.07 -19.40 -16.21
C THR A 423 23.43 -18.01 -16.07
N ALA A 424 22.58 -17.62 -17.01
CA ALA A 424 21.82 -16.38 -16.97
C ALA A 424 20.32 -16.66 -17.10
N LEU A 425 19.51 -16.03 -16.25
CA LEU A 425 18.06 -16.08 -16.24
C LEU A 425 17.50 -14.68 -16.53
N VAL A 426 16.71 -14.56 -17.58
CA VAL A 426 15.89 -13.38 -17.87
C VAL A 426 14.43 -13.80 -17.76
N ARG A 427 13.70 -13.23 -16.81
CA ARG A 427 12.32 -13.63 -16.52
C ARG A 427 11.40 -12.44 -16.29
N ARG A 428 10.15 -12.50 -16.80
CA ARG A 428 9.14 -11.42 -16.59
C ARG A 428 9.63 -10.02 -16.96
N THR A 429 10.59 -9.94 -17.86
CA THR A 429 11.12 -8.68 -18.35
C THR A 429 10.30 -8.24 -19.56
N GLU A 430 10.06 -6.95 -19.71
CA GLU A 430 9.45 -6.36 -20.90
C GLU A 430 10.37 -5.33 -21.55
N ALA A 431 10.39 -5.31 -22.88
CA ALA A 431 11.11 -4.34 -23.68
C ALA A 431 10.22 -3.85 -24.82
N TRP A 432 9.99 -2.55 -24.89
CA TRP A 432 9.13 -1.92 -25.87
C TRP A 432 9.97 -1.33 -27.02
N THR A 433 9.83 -0.06 -27.35
CA THR A 433 10.40 0.49 -28.57
C THR A 433 11.93 0.55 -28.50
N ALA A 434 12.62 -0.29 -29.26
CA ALA A 434 14.07 -0.19 -29.43
C ALA A 434 14.58 -0.52 -30.83
N VAL A 435 15.84 -0.14 -31.11
CA VAL A 435 16.50 -0.57 -32.36
C VAL A 435 16.81 -2.07 -32.27
N HIS A 436 17.33 -2.52 -31.14
CA HIS A 436 17.58 -3.94 -30.86
C HIS A 436 16.87 -4.37 -29.58
N GLY A 437 16.16 -5.50 -29.66
CA GLY A 437 15.55 -6.12 -28.49
C GLY A 437 16.59 -6.52 -27.44
N GLY A 438 17.78 -6.92 -27.87
CA GLY A 438 18.87 -7.20 -26.95
C GLY A 438 19.94 -8.10 -27.53
N TRP A 439 21.07 -8.15 -26.84
CA TRP A 439 22.16 -9.09 -27.10
C TRP A 439 22.49 -9.83 -25.80
N LEU A 440 22.27 -11.13 -25.79
CA LEU A 440 22.36 -11.96 -24.58
C LEU A 440 23.31 -13.12 -24.82
N GLN A 441 24.31 -13.29 -23.96
CA GLN A 441 25.28 -14.38 -24.02
C GLN A 441 25.53 -14.96 -22.64
N ALA A 442 25.43 -16.28 -22.52
CA ALA A 442 25.74 -17.05 -21.31
C ALA A 442 25.91 -18.53 -21.68
N GLU A 443 26.62 -19.31 -20.86
CA GLU A 443 26.78 -20.77 -21.05
C GLU A 443 25.43 -21.47 -21.12
N GLN A 444 24.53 -21.09 -20.21
CA GLN A 444 23.13 -21.48 -20.21
C GLN A 444 22.27 -20.25 -20.04
N LEU A 445 21.49 -19.92 -21.06
CA LEU A 445 20.59 -18.77 -21.07
C LEU A 445 19.13 -19.24 -20.99
N LEU A 446 18.47 -18.89 -19.90
CA LEU A 446 17.06 -19.16 -19.66
C LEU A 446 16.24 -17.88 -19.85
N LEU A 447 15.35 -17.88 -20.85
CA LEU A 447 14.43 -16.80 -21.16
C LEU A 447 13.01 -17.25 -20.82
N ALA A 448 12.28 -16.54 -19.96
CA ALA A 448 10.94 -16.96 -19.57
C ALA A 448 9.99 -15.77 -19.38
N GLN A 449 8.74 -15.89 -19.85
CA GLN A 449 7.71 -14.89 -19.57
C GLN A 449 8.09 -13.47 -20.05
N LEU A 450 8.73 -13.37 -21.22
CA LEU A 450 9.23 -12.11 -21.75
C LEU A 450 8.19 -11.38 -22.62
N THR A 451 8.20 -10.04 -22.67
CA THR A 451 7.39 -9.24 -23.60
C THR A 451 8.24 -8.27 -24.41
N TRP A 452 8.49 -8.56 -25.69
CA TRP A 452 9.27 -7.72 -26.61
C TRP A 452 8.35 -7.11 -27.68
N HIS A 453 8.20 -5.79 -27.72
CA HIS A 453 7.24 -5.11 -28.60
C HIS A 453 7.84 -3.92 -29.35
N ARG A 454 7.67 -3.82 -30.68
CA ARG A 454 8.13 -2.68 -31.52
C ARG A 454 9.65 -2.50 -31.62
N HIS A 455 10.35 -3.56 -31.97
CA HIS A 455 11.79 -3.50 -32.20
C HIS A 455 12.15 -3.50 -33.68
N ALA A 456 13.20 -2.78 -34.09
CA ALA A 456 13.72 -2.90 -35.46
C ALA A 456 14.37 -4.29 -35.68
N HIS A 457 15.07 -4.81 -34.66
CA HIS A 457 15.64 -6.15 -34.64
C HIS A 457 15.29 -6.83 -33.31
N GLY A 458 14.99 -8.13 -33.32
CA GLY A 458 14.71 -8.91 -32.11
C GLY A 458 15.96 -9.20 -31.27
N LEU A 459 15.90 -10.29 -30.49
CA LEU A 459 17.01 -10.72 -29.65
C LEU A 459 18.10 -11.43 -30.47
N ARG A 460 19.35 -11.04 -30.23
CA ARG A 460 20.55 -11.77 -30.67
C ARG A 460 21.09 -12.59 -29.51
N LEU A 461 21.35 -13.85 -29.76
CA LEU A 461 21.77 -14.81 -28.75
C LEU A 461 23.16 -15.33 -29.09
N GLY A 462 24.12 -15.03 -28.20
CA GLY A 462 25.50 -15.46 -28.31
C GLY A 462 25.70 -16.96 -28.04
N PRO A 463 26.93 -17.46 -28.14
CA PRO A 463 27.26 -18.88 -27.96
C PRO A 463 26.83 -19.39 -26.58
N GLY A 464 26.30 -20.62 -26.55
CA GLY A 464 25.76 -21.27 -25.35
C GLY A 464 24.45 -22.01 -25.59
N GLU A 465 23.96 -22.69 -24.55
CA GLU A 465 22.66 -23.36 -24.56
C GLU A 465 21.55 -22.35 -24.23
N VAL A 466 20.60 -22.16 -25.15
CA VAL A 466 19.45 -21.28 -24.94
C VAL A 466 18.20 -22.10 -24.71
N ARG A 467 17.45 -21.74 -23.66
CA ARG A 467 16.12 -22.26 -23.37
C ARG A 467 15.15 -21.09 -23.22
N ALA A 468 14.05 -21.12 -23.96
CA ALA A 468 13.10 -20.02 -23.97
C ALA A 468 11.65 -20.52 -23.77
N TYR A 469 10.89 -19.86 -22.90
CA TYR A 469 9.54 -20.30 -22.47
C TYR A 469 8.58 -19.12 -22.44
N ASP A 470 7.32 -19.34 -22.82
CA ASP A 470 6.18 -18.44 -22.55
C ASP A 470 6.46 -16.96 -22.88
N SER A 471 7.12 -16.68 -24.01
CA SER A 471 7.65 -15.35 -24.33
C SER A 471 7.04 -14.77 -25.60
N LEU A 472 6.67 -13.49 -25.56
CA LEU A 472 5.93 -12.76 -26.58
C LEU A 472 6.81 -11.76 -27.34
N PHE A 473 6.77 -11.80 -28.67
CA PHE A 473 7.50 -10.91 -29.57
C PHE A 473 6.56 -10.34 -30.64
N THR A 474 6.25 -9.05 -30.57
CA THR A 474 5.24 -8.44 -31.45
C THR A 474 5.76 -7.17 -32.12
N ALA A 475 5.31 -6.87 -33.34
CA ALA A 475 5.77 -5.71 -34.10
C ALA A 475 7.31 -5.63 -34.25
N ILE A 476 8.00 -6.77 -34.41
CA ILE A 476 9.44 -6.81 -34.70
C ILE A 476 9.64 -6.67 -36.22
N VAL A 477 10.41 -5.69 -36.68
CA VAL A 477 10.64 -5.48 -38.12
C VAL A 477 11.53 -6.58 -38.71
N GLY A 478 12.58 -6.97 -37.98
CA GLY A 478 13.46 -8.09 -38.30
C GLY A 478 12.99 -9.43 -37.72
N LYS A 479 13.90 -10.41 -37.63
CA LYS A 479 13.60 -11.68 -36.95
C LYS A 479 13.47 -11.46 -35.43
N PRO A 480 12.49 -12.09 -34.75
CA PRO A 480 12.36 -12.03 -33.29
C PRO A 480 13.54 -12.65 -32.53
N PHE A 481 14.14 -13.72 -33.07
CA PHE A 481 15.38 -14.32 -32.59
C PHE A 481 16.42 -14.45 -33.72
N VAL A 482 17.68 -14.23 -33.39
CA VAL A 482 18.86 -14.55 -34.21
C VAL A 482 19.87 -15.28 -33.32
N LEU A 483 20.15 -16.54 -33.64
CA LEU A 483 21.19 -17.34 -33.00
C LEU A 483 22.53 -17.07 -33.69
N GLU A 484 23.57 -16.75 -32.91
CA GLU A 484 24.94 -16.63 -33.41
C GLU A 484 25.62 -18.01 -33.56
N LEU A 485 26.85 -18.01 -34.08
CA LEU A 485 27.64 -19.25 -34.22
C LEU A 485 27.81 -19.90 -32.84
N ASP A 486 27.62 -21.22 -32.77
CA ASP A 486 27.71 -22.03 -31.54
C ASP A 486 26.62 -21.73 -30.47
N ALA A 487 25.57 -20.99 -30.83
CA ALA A 487 24.35 -20.88 -30.01
C ALA A 487 23.37 -22.02 -30.36
N GLU A 488 22.98 -22.82 -29.37
CA GLU A 488 22.04 -23.94 -29.55
C GLU A 488 20.74 -23.68 -28.77
N LEU A 489 19.62 -23.56 -29.49
CA LEU A 489 18.30 -23.50 -28.87
C LEU A 489 17.82 -24.91 -28.51
N SER A 490 18.02 -25.32 -27.27
CA SER A 490 17.73 -26.69 -26.81
C SER A 490 16.27 -26.89 -26.39
N ALA A 491 15.57 -25.84 -25.96
CA ALA A 491 14.14 -25.87 -25.61
C ALA A 491 13.45 -24.53 -25.93
N SER A 492 12.26 -24.60 -26.53
CA SER A 492 11.49 -23.40 -26.95
C SER A 492 9.96 -23.55 -26.86
N PRO A 493 9.37 -24.20 -25.84
CA PRO A 493 7.91 -24.29 -25.77
C PRO A 493 7.31 -22.88 -25.59
N ALA A 494 6.23 -22.60 -26.32
CA ALA A 494 5.42 -21.41 -26.12
C ALA A 494 6.14 -20.07 -26.35
N LEU A 495 6.92 -19.98 -27.43
CA LEU A 495 7.33 -18.70 -27.98
C LEU A 495 6.25 -18.17 -28.92
N PHE A 496 5.93 -16.89 -28.83
CA PHE A 496 4.85 -16.24 -29.54
C PHE A 496 5.41 -15.10 -30.36
N ALA A 497 5.23 -15.11 -31.69
CA ALA A 497 5.59 -13.96 -32.51
C ALA A 497 4.65 -13.69 -33.69
N GLU A 498 4.51 -12.42 -34.04
CA GLU A 498 3.76 -11.98 -35.22
C GLU A 498 4.54 -12.36 -36.50
N GLY A 499 3.92 -13.18 -37.38
CA GLY A 499 4.47 -13.51 -38.70
C GLY A 499 5.76 -14.34 -38.72
N ALA A 500 6.18 -14.94 -37.60
CA ALA A 500 7.40 -15.76 -37.53
C ALA A 500 7.11 -17.27 -37.67
N GLY A 501 8.06 -18.01 -38.25
CA GLY A 501 8.00 -19.48 -38.34
C GLY A 501 8.57 -20.18 -37.09
N PRO A 502 8.55 -21.53 -37.05
CA PRO A 502 9.08 -22.32 -35.94
C PRO A 502 10.48 -21.85 -35.53
N PRO A 503 10.74 -21.71 -34.22
CA PRO A 503 9.98 -22.25 -33.08
C PRO A 503 8.79 -21.40 -32.58
N PHE A 504 8.46 -20.28 -33.23
CA PHE A 504 7.40 -19.38 -32.77
C PHE A 504 5.99 -19.82 -33.20
N LEU A 505 5.04 -19.62 -32.29
CA LEU A 505 3.59 -19.68 -32.50
C LEU A 505 3.09 -18.29 -32.93
N GLU A 506 2.15 -18.25 -33.85
CA GLU A 506 1.64 -16.99 -34.41
C GLU A 506 0.79 -16.22 -33.39
N VAL A 507 0.96 -14.89 -33.35
CA VAL A 507 0.23 -13.97 -32.44
C VAL A 507 -0.58 -12.98 -33.28
N GLY A 508 -1.85 -12.80 -32.94
CA GLY A 508 -2.68 -11.73 -33.49
C GLY A 508 -2.36 -10.34 -32.93
N PRO A 509 -3.08 -9.28 -33.34
CA PRO A 509 -2.87 -7.91 -32.85
C PRO A 509 -3.24 -7.72 -31.37
N LEU A 510 -2.47 -6.90 -30.63
CA LEU A 510 -2.62 -6.63 -29.18
C LEU A 510 -3.51 -5.38 -28.87
N PRO A 511 -4.26 -5.34 -27.75
CA PRO A 511 -5.18 -4.24 -27.40
C PRO A 511 -4.57 -3.21 -26.41
N TYR A 512 -4.23 -1.98 -26.86
CA TYR A 512 -3.88 -0.83 -25.99
C TYR A 512 -4.76 0.40 -26.30
N VAL A 513 -5.09 1.23 -25.29
CA VAL A 513 -5.96 2.44 -25.42
C VAL A 513 -5.28 3.71 -24.86
N THR A 514 -5.42 4.83 -25.57
CA THR A 514 -4.86 6.19 -25.34
C THR A 514 -5.66 7.01 -24.30
N PRO A 515 -5.07 7.90 -23.45
CA PRO A 515 -5.81 8.60 -22.40
C PRO A 515 -6.55 9.86 -22.88
N GLY A 516 -7.68 10.21 -22.22
CA GLY A 516 -8.52 11.37 -22.53
C GLY A 516 -9.06 12.14 -21.30
N THR A 517 -9.33 13.44 -21.51
CA THR A 517 -10.12 14.51 -20.83
C THR A 517 -10.30 14.62 -19.28
N PRO A 518 -10.35 15.86 -18.73
CA PRO A 518 -9.86 16.22 -17.39
C PRO A 518 -10.87 16.03 -16.25
N THR A 519 -10.37 15.58 -15.09
CA THR A 519 -11.04 15.64 -13.78
C THR A 519 -10.28 16.58 -12.82
N VAL A 520 -10.99 17.16 -11.84
CA VAL A 520 -10.44 18.11 -10.85
C VAL A 520 -9.31 17.44 -10.05
N PRO A 521 -8.09 18.00 -10.04
CA PRO A 521 -6.95 17.41 -9.34
C PRO A 521 -7.15 17.36 -7.83
N ALA A 522 -6.74 16.25 -7.20
CA ALA A 522 -6.90 15.98 -5.77
C ALA A 522 -6.34 17.08 -4.84
N VAL A 523 -5.42 17.90 -5.35
CA VAL A 523 -4.81 19.02 -4.64
C VAL A 523 -5.77 20.20 -4.41
N LEU A 524 -6.79 20.36 -5.27
CA LEU A 524 -7.88 21.33 -5.06
C LEU A 524 -8.83 20.87 -3.95
N LEU A 525 -8.92 19.56 -3.69
CA LEU A 525 -9.67 19.01 -2.55
C LEU A 525 -8.92 19.21 -1.22
N THR A 526 -7.62 19.54 -1.26
CA THR A 526 -6.76 19.79 -0.09
C THR A 526 -6.36 21.27 0.06
N GLY A 527 -6.88 22.16 -0.79
CA GLY A 527 -6.64 23.61 -0.71
C GLY A 527 -5.32 24.11 -1.31
N SER A 528 -4.66 23.32 -2.17
CA SER A 528 -3.38 23.67 -2.84
C SER A 528 -3.49 23.57 -4.38
N LEU A 529 -2.46 23.97 -5.17
CA LEU A 529 -2.46 23.96 -6.66
C LEU A 529 -1.74 22.73 -7.27
N PRO A 530 -2.13 22.20 -8.46
CA PRO A 530 -1.57 20.96 -9.04
C PRO A 530 -0.28 21.11 -9.86
N PRO A 531 0.65 20.14 -9.79
CA PRO A 531 1.75 19.97 -10.74
C PRO A 531 1.44 18.93 -11.85
N PRO A 532 2.27 18.84 -12.92
CA PRO A 532 1.92 18.12 -14.17
C PRO A 532 2.47 16.67 -14.27
N GLU A 533 1.57 15.73 -14.65
CA GLU A 533 1.71 14.43 -15.38
C GLU A 533 2.47 13.16 -14.86
N THR A 534 1.84 11.96 -14.99
CA THR A 534 2.34 10.68 -15.62
C THR A 534 1.26 9.54 -15.71
N VAL A 535 1.43 8.52 -16.59
CA VAL A 535 0.45 7.50 -17.12
C VAL A 535 0.83 6.03 -16.76
N ASP A 536 -0.11 5.07 -16.66
CA ASP A 536 0.08 3.61 -16.36
C ASP A 536 -0.31 2.68 -17.55
N LEU A 537 0.46 1.60 -17.81
CA LEU A 537 0.35 0.66 -18.95
C LEU A 537 0.29 -0.82 -18.50
N ARG A 538 -0.88 -1.50 -18.59
CA ARG A 538 -1.03 -2.96 -18.35
C ARG A 538 -2.00 -3.64 -19.35
N LEU A 539 -1.75 -4.91 -19.69
CA LEU A 539 -2.56 -5.74 -20.62
C LEU A 539 -3.93 -6.15 -20.05
N VAL A 540 -4.92 -6.33 -20.95
CA VAL A 540 -6.29 -6.73 -20.60
C VAL A 540 -6.33 -8.21 -20.14
N PRO A 541 -6.96 -8.54 -19.00
CA PRO A 541 -7.23 -9.93 -18.62
C PRO A 541 -8.01 -10.69 -19.72
N ASP A 542 -7.71 -11.99 -19.90
CA ASP A 542 -8.39 -12.95 -20.81
C ASP A 542 -8.07 -12.95 -22.33
N ALA A 543 -7.06 -12.22 -22.80
CA ALA A 543 -6.56 -12.41 -24.18
C ALA A 543 -5.99 -13.83 -24.40
N VAL A 544 -5.95 -14.31 -25.66
CA VAL A 544 -5.31 -15.60 -26.02
C VAL A 544 -3.84 -15.65 -25.55
N VAL A 545 -3.20 -14.49 -25.50
CA VAL A 545 -1.83 -14.29 -24.97
C VAL A 545 -1.76 -14.47 -23.45
N THR A 546 -2.83 -14.14 -22.72
CA THR A 546 -2.96 -14.34 -21.25
C THR A 546 -3.06 -15.82 -20.88
N ARG A 547 -3.45 -16.70 -21.82
CA ARG A 547 -3.42 -18.17 -21.62
C ARG A 547 -2.04 -18.79 -21.81
N ALA A 548 -1.07 -18.02 -22.30
CA ALA A 548 0.30 -18.46 -22.50
C ALA A 548 1.32 -17.83 -21.54
N ALA A 549 0.97 -16.74 -20.86
CA ALA A 549 1.69 -16.24 -19.70
C ALA A 549 1.07 -16.88 -18.44
N VAL A 550 1.57 -18.04 -18.04
CA VAL A 550 1.16 -18.67 -16.77
C VAL A 550 1.51 -17.75 -15.60
N ALA A 551 0.60 -17.66 -14.62
CA ALA A 551 0.79 -17.03 -13.33
C ALA A 551 2.14 -17.40 -12.70
N VAL A 552 2.75 -16.46 -12.01
CA VAL A 552 3.95 -16.69 -11.19
C VAL A 552 3.51 -17.38 -9.91
N PRO A 553 3.91 -18.64 -9.66
CA PRO A 553 3.75 -19.26 -8.35
C PRO A 553 4.96 -18.83 -7.50
N GLY A 554 4.75 -18.01 -6.46
CA GLY A 554 5.86 -17.38 -5.73
C GLY A 554 5.61 -16.76 -4.36
N ASP A 555 4.38 -16.35 -4.01
CA ASP A 555 4.00 -16.02 -2.61
C ASP A 555 2.86 -16.98 -2.20
N GLY A 556 2.97 -18.07 -1.41
CA GLY A 556 3.97 -18.90 -0.71
C GLY A 556 3.18 -20.10 -0.10
N PRO A 557 3.69 -21.04 0.75
CA PRO A 557 5.04 -21.30 1.24
C PRO A 557 5.63 -22.68 0.82
N ARG A 558 6.97 -22.74 0.72
CA ARG A 558 7.92 -23.88 0.92
C ARG A 558 7.41 -25.35 0.80
N ASP A 559 7.84 -26.02 -0.28
CA ASP A 559 8.57 -27.33 -0.43
C ASP A 559 8.17 -28.59 0.41
N PRO A 560 8.53 -29.85 0.04
CA PRO A 560 8.75 -30.55 -1.24
C PRO A 560 7.87 -31.84 -1.39
N ALA A 561 7.88 -32.48 -2.57
CA ALA A 561 7.27 -33.79 -2.90
C ALA A 561 7.97 -34.99 -2.16
N PRO A 562 7.45 -36.26 -2.15
CA PRO A 562 7.39 -37.11 -3.37
C PRO A 562 6.32 -38.24 -3.42
N PHE A 563 6.22 -38.87 -4.59
CA PHE A 563 5.64 -40.19 -4.83
C PHE A 563 6.43 -41.31 -4.11
N VAL A 564 5.78 -42.41 -3.74
CA VAL A 564 6.42 -43.68 -3.32
C VAL A 564 5.82 -44.85 -4.09
N GLY A 565 6.68 -45.72 -4.64
CA GLY A 565 6.36 -47.15 -4.81
C GLY A 565 6.65 -47.83 -6.16
N ALA A 566 7.88 -47.82 -6.68
CA ALA A 566 8.36 -48.89 -7.57
C ALA A 566 9.84 -49.19 -7.28
N TRP A 567 10.17 -50.45 -7.00
CA TRP A 567 11.55 -50.88 -6.84
C TRP A 567 12.26 -50.92 -8.20
N ALA A 568 13.57 -50.68 -8.20
CA ALA A 568 14.42 -51.00 -9.33
C ALA A 568 14.30 -52.50 -9.67
N PRO A 569 14.37 -52.89 -10.96
CA PRO A 569 14.09 -54.24 -11.45
C PRO A 569 14.95 -55.38 -10.86
N ASP A 570 15.92 -55.06 -10.01
CA ASP A 570 16.96 -55.98 -9.54
C ASP A 570 16.82 -56.37 -8.06
N VAL A 571 15.76 -55.94 -7.36
CA VAL A 571 15.54 -56.35 -5.97
C VAL A 571 14.33 -57.24 -5.81
N VAL A 572 14.55 -58.36 -5.13
CA VAL A 572 13.54 -59.38 -4.81
C VAL A 572 12.56 -58.81 -3.77
N PRO A 573 11.28 -58.57 -4.11
CA PRO A 573 10.28 -58.10 -3.16
C PRO A 573 9.91 -59.20 -2.16
N GLY A 574 9.63 -58.82 -0.92
CA GLY A 574 9.30 -59.74 0.17
C GLY A 574 7.93 -60.44 0.06
N CYS A 575 6.99 -59.92 -0.75
CA CYS A 575 5.66 -60.52 -0.95
C CYS A 575 5.11 -60.52 -2.40
N ASP A 576 5.95 -60.31 -3.42
CA ASP A 576 5.64 -60.43 -4.86
C ASP A 576 4.39 -59.63 -5.32
N VAL A 577 4.33 -58.34 -4.96
CA VAL A 577 3.30 -57.39 -5.40
C VAL A 577 3.76 -56.74 -6.72
N ARG A 578 3.17 -57.10 -7.87
CA ARG A 578 3.43 -56.47 -9.20
C ARG A 578 2.36 -55.44 -9.58
N ASP A 579 2.77 -54.46 -10.40
CA ASP A 579 2.05 -53.27 -10.89
C ASP A 579 0.57 -53.45 -11.32
N PRO A 580 -0.33 -52.48 -11.02
CA PRO A 580 -1.67 -52.39 -11.60
C PRO A 580 -1.65 -51.78 -13.03
N GLN A 581 -2.44 -52.36 -13.94
CA GLN A 581 -2.55 -51.93 -15.35
C GLN A 581 -3.17 -50.52 -15.55
N PRO A 582 -2.84 -49.80 -16.64
CA PRO A 582 -3.37 -48.46 -16.94
C PRO A 582 -4.83 -48.45 -17.44
N ARG A 583 -5.56 -47.36 -17.13
CA ARG A 583 -7.00 -47.14 -17.45
C ARG A 583 -7.28 -46.99 -18.97
N PRO A 584 -8.44 -47.43 -19.48
CA PRO A 584 -8.83 -47.24 -20.89
C PRO A 584 -9.50 -45.87 -21.15
N TRP A 585 -9.21 -45.26 -22.31
CA TRP A 585 -9.72 -43.96 -22.75
C TRP A 585 -11.00 -44.11 -23.61
N LEU A 586 -11.95 -43.15 -23.50
CA LEU A 586 -13.14 -43.02 -24.36
C LEU A 586 -12.97 -41.86 -25.37
N PRO A 587 -13.46 -41.96 -26.62
CA PRO A 587 -13.29 -40.93 -27.66
C PRO A 587 -14.42 -39.88 -27.68
N ALA A 588 -14.09 -38.65 -28.10
CA ALA A 588 -15.00 -37.50 -28.18
C ALA A 588 -15.74 -37.38 -29.53
N PRO A 589 -16.94 -36.75 -29.60
CA PRO A 589 -17.78 -36.69 -30.81
C PRO A 589 -17.44 -35.52 -31.76
N GLU A 590 -17.70 -35.72 -33.07
CA GLU A 590 -17.45 -34.74 -34.15
C GLU A 590 -18.54 -33.65 -34.28
N ARG A 591 -18.11 -32.45 -34.69
CA ARG A 591 -18.97 -31.26 -34.91
C ARG A 591 -19.43 -31.09 -36.37
N PRO A 592 -20.61 -30.50 -36.63
CA PRO A 592 -21.15 -30.31 -37.98
C PRO A 592 -20.62 -29.04 -38.67
N ALA A 593 -20.71 -29.02 -40.01
CA ALA A 593 -20.14 -27.99 -40.88
C ALA A 593 -20.95 -26.67 -40.92
N PRO A 594 -20.29 -25.50 -41.05
CA PRO A 594 -20.94 -24.18 -40.99
C PRO A 594 -21.54 -23.70 -42.33
N GLY A 595 -22.68 -23.00 -42.23
CA GLY A 595 -23.33 -22.26 -43.32
C GLY A 595 -22.85 -20.80 -43.44
N ALA A 596 -23.49 -20.02 -44.33
CA ALA A 596 -23.03 -18.72 -44.83
C ALA A 596 -22.58 -17.73 -43.74
N LEU A 597 -21.32 -17.31 -43.82
CA LEU A 597 -20.65 -16.41 -42.89
C LEU A 597 -21.23 -15.00 -43.02
N VAL A 598 -22.10 -14.61 -42.08
CA VAL A 598 -22.20 -13.21 -41.66
C VAL A 598 -21.24 -13.09 -40.49
N ASP A 599 -20.17 -12.32 -40.65
CA ASP A 599 -19.23 -12.09 -39.57
C ASP A 599 -19.85 -11.12 -38.56
N TYR A 600 -20.58 -11.66 -37.58
CA TYR A 600 -21.17 -10.89 -36.48
C TYR A 600 -20.10 -10.28 -35.54
N LEU A 601 -18.82 -10.62 -35.73
CA LEU A 601 -17.69 -10.09 -34.97
C LEU A 601 -17.05 -8.88 -35.67
N ALA A 602 -17.42 -8.56 -36.92
CA ALA A 602 -16.93 -7.39 -37.62
C ALA A 602 -17.47 -6.11 -36.97
N ARG A 603 -16.63 -5.44 -36.16
CA ARG A 603 -17.02 -4.25 -35.40
C ARG A 603 -16.05 -3.06 -35.51
N ASP A 604 -14.83 -3.28 -36.00
CA ASP A 604 -13.88 -2.22 -36.29
C ASP A 604 -14.06 -1.66 -37.72
N ALA A 605 -13.57 -0.44 -37.97
CA ALA A 605 -13.76 0.23 -39.26
C ALA A 605 -13.19 -0.59 -40.43
N ARG A 606 -12.12 -1.35 -40.20
CA ARG A 606 -11.49 -2.16 -41.26
C ARG A 606 -12.32 -3.38 -41.62
N SER A 607 -12.84 -4.13 -40.65
CA SER A 607 -13.68 -5.30 -40.92
C SER A 607 -15.03 -4.88 -41.46
N LEU A 608 -15.61 -3.80 -40.94
CA LEU A 608 -16.84 -3.22 -41.48
C LEU A 608 -16.65 -2.74 -42.93
N LEU A 609 -15.54 -2.05 -43.21
CA LEU A 609 -15.19 -1.66 -44.58
C LEU A 609 -14.97 -2.88 -45.47
N ALA A 610 -14.30 -3.92 -45.00
CA ALA A 610 -14.08 -5.14 -45.78
C ALA A 610 -15.40 -5.83 -46.13
N VAL A 611 -16.31 -5.98 -45.16
CA VAL A 611 -17.67 -6.52 -45.38
C VAL A 611 -18.45 -5.63 -46.36
N MET A 612 -18.36 -4.31 -46.23
CA MET A 612 -19.01 -3.37 -47.13
C MET A 612 -18.42 -3.38 -48.53
N LEU A 613 -17.10 -3.51 -48.68
CA LEU A 613 -16.39 -3.58 -49.96
C LEU A 613 -16.66 -4.91 -50.67
N GLU A 614 -16.68 -6.02 -49.93
CA GLU A 614 -17.05 -7.32 -50.47
C GLU A 614 -18.51 -7.33 -50.90
N ARG A 615 -19.40 -6.74 -50.09
CA ARG A 615 -20.78 -6.52 -50.49
C ARG A 615 -20.90 -5.59 -51.69
N ALA A 616 -20.16 -4.48 -51.73
CA ALA A 616 -20.10 -3.53 -52.84
C ALA A 616 -19.67 -4.20 -54.14
N ARG A 617 -18.64 -5.06 -54.11
CA ARG A 617 -18.20 -5.85 -55.28
C ARG A 617 -19.29 -6.77 -55.81
N THR A 618 -20.11 -7.34 -54.92
CA THR A 618 -21.24 -8.20 -55.35
C THR A 618 -22.46 -7.41 -55.83
N VAL A 619 -22.73 -6.24 -55.26
CA VAL A 619 -23.98 -5.49 -55.50
C VAL A 619 -23.81 -4.37 -56.54
N MET A 620 -22.61 -3.83 -56.73
CA MET A 620 -22.30 -2.71 -57.63
C MET A 620 -21.38 -3.16 -58.78
N ALA A 621 -21.85 -4.10 -59.61
CA ALA A 621 -21.04 -4.85 -60.57
C ALA A 621 -20.22 -4.06 -61.63
N PRO A 622 -20.49 -2.80 -62.02
CA PRO A 622 -19.56 -2.04 -62.87
C PRO A 622 -18.53 -1.22 -62.07
N TRP A 623 -18.62 -1.19 -60.75
CA TRP A 623 -17.67 -0.50 -59.89
C TRP A 623 -16.47 -1.41 -59.61
N GLU A 624 -15.31 -0.98 -60.08
CA GLU A 624 -14.02 -1.59 -59.79
C GLU A 624 -13.26 -0.69 -58.83
N ASP A 625 -12.56 -1.28 -57.87
CA ASP A 625 -11.73 -0.58 -56.90
C ASP A 625 -10.56 0.11 -57.61
N ARG A 626 -10.55 1.45 -57.59
CA ARG A 626 -9.51 2.28 -58.23
C ARG A 626 -8.44 2.74 -57.24
N GLY A 627 -8.44 2.17 -56.05
CA GLY A 627 -7.51 2.51 -54.98
C GLY A 627 -8.03 3.60 -54.03
N PRO A 628 -7.18 4.09 -53.12
CA PRO A 628 -7.59 4.91 -51.96
C PRO A 628 -8.19 6.28 -52.34
N ALA A 629 -7.99 6.74 -53.57
CA ALA A 629 -8.54 8.00 -54.06
C ALA A 629 -9.92 7.84 -54.73
N ASP A 630 -10.49 6.64 -54.80
CA ASP A 630 -11.83 6.42 -55.33
C ASP A 630 -12.89 7.00 -54.38
N PHE A 631 -13.82 7.77 -54.94
CA PHE A 631 -14.86 8.43 -54.14
C PHE A 631 -15.76 7.44 -53.40
N THR A 632 -16.03 6.27 -53.98
CA THR A 632 -16.89 5.25 -53.36
C THR A 632 -16.14 4.58 -52.22
N THR A 633 -14.87 4.24 -52.42
CA THR A 633 -13.99 3.72 -51.36
C THR A 633 -13.89 4.72 -50.21
N MET A 634 -13.64 6.00 -50.50
CA MET A 634 -13.53 7.06 -49.49
C MET A 634 -14.85 7.26 -48.71
N LEU A 635 -16.01 7.15 -49.37
CA LEU A 635 -17.31 7.22 -48.70
C LEU A 635 -17.57 6.01 -47.81
N LEU A 636 -17.23 4.80 -48.28
CA LEU A 636 -17.36 3.58 -47.48
C LEU A 636 -16.39 3.59 -46.29
N GLU A 637 -15.18 4.12 -46.45
CA GLU A 637 -14.22 4.36 -45.36
C GLU A 637 -14.80 5.30 -44.31
N ALA A 638 -15.43 6.41 -44.74
CA ALA A 638 -16.08 7.35 -43.82
C ALA A 638 -17.28 6.73 -43.09
N VAL A 639 -18.11 5.94 -43.77
CA VAL A 639 -19.23 5.21 -43.15
C VAL A 639 -18.74 4.15 -42.19
N ALA A 640 -17.70 3.38 -42.56
CA ALA A 640 -17.13 2.36 -41.71
C ALA A 640 -16.50 2.97 -40.44
N ALA A 641 -15.81 4.10 -40.56
CA ALA A 641 -15.31 4.85 -39.40
C ALA A 641 -16.44 5.33 -38.46
N GLN A 642 -17.57 5.77 -39.02
CA GLN A 642 -18.72 6.19 -38.22
C GLN A 642 -19.41 5.00 -37.54
N LEU A 643 -19.50 3.85 -38.20
CA LEU A 643 -20.08 2.63 -37.64
C LEU A 643 -19.17 2.00 -36.58
N ASP A 644 -17.85 2.07 -36.73
CA ASP A 644 -16.89 1.67 -35.68
C ASP A 644 -17.12 2.49 -34.40
N SER A 645 -17.24 3.81 -34.53
CA SER A 645 -17.57 4.69 -33.39
C SER A 645 -18.91 4.31 -32.74
N LEU A 646 -19.92 3.95 -33.53
CA LEU A 646 -21.22 3.50 -33.01
C LEU A 646 -21.13 2.12 -32.35
N ALA A 647 -20.37 1.18 -32.93
CA ALA A 647 -20.15 -0.16 -32.39
C ALA A 647 -19.46 -0.08 -31.03
N TYR A 648 -18.44 0.77 -30.89
CA TYR A 648 -17.79 1.06 -29.61
C TYR A 648 -18.77 1.60 -28.56
N GLN A 649 -19.68 2.51 -28.94
CA GLN A 649 -20.71 3.03 -28.03
C GLN A 649 -21.70 1.95 -27.59
N GLN A 650 -22.09 1.05 -28.49
CA GLN A 650 -22.98 -0.07 -28.18
C GLN A 650 -22.30 -1.07 -27.23
N GLU A 651 -21.04 -1.40 -27.47
CA GLU A 651 -20.27 -2.30 -26.58
C GLU A 651 -20.13 -1.75 -25.19
N ARG A 652 -19.77 -0.46 -25.08
CA ARG A 652 -19.71 0.21 -23.79
C ARG A 652 -21.06 0.16 -23.07
N ALA A 653 -22.17 0.35 -23.77
CA ALA A 653 -23.50 0.25 -23.16
C ALA A 653 -23.86 -1.18 -22.73
N VAL A 654 -23.44 -2.20 -23.49
CA VAL A 654 -23.65 -3.61 -23.15
C VAL A 654 -22.86 -4.02 -21.92
N VAL A 655 -21.58 -3.62 -21.83
CA VAL A 655 -20.73 -3.87 -20.65
C VAL A 655 -21.38 -3.29 -19.38
N GLU A 656 -21.93 -2.08 -19.44
CA GLU A 656 -22.64 -1.47 -18.32
C GLU A 656 -24.00 -2.10 -18.02
N GLY A 657 -24.57 -2.87 -18.96
CA GLY A 657 -25.87 -3.52 -18.85
C GLY A 657 -25.89 -4.75 -17.95
N PHE A 658 -24.74 -5.32 -17.59
CA PHE A 658 -24.63 -6.52 -16.76
C PHE A 658 -23.81 -6.25 -15.50
N LEU A 659 -24.29 -6.68 -14.33
CA LEU A 659 -23.66 -6.38 -13.04
C LEU A 659 -22.20 -6.87 -12.95
N GLU A 660 -21.89 -8.03 -13.51
CA GLU A 660 -20.55 -8.62 -13.51
C GLU A 660 -19.53 -7.81 -14.33
N ASP A 661 -19.96 -7.26 -15.46
CA ASP A 661 -19.11 -6.56 -16.42
C ASP A 661 -19.10 -5.04 -16.21
N ALA A 662 -20.15 -4.49 -15.60
CA ALA A 662 -20.36 -3.06 -15.45
C ALA A 662 -19.20 -2.39 -14.73
N ARG A 663 -18.54 -1.42 -15.35
CA ARG A 663 -17.33 -0.77 -14.82
C ARG A 663 -17.64 0.51 -14.07
N LEU A 664 -18.74 1.18 -14.40
CA LEU A 664 -19.14 2.41 -13.73
C LEU A 664 -19.83 2.09 -12.40
N ARG A 665 -19.44 2.79 -11.33
CA ARG A 665 -20.07 2.64 -10.01
C ARG A 665 -21.58 2.83 -10.06
N ARG A 666 -22.06 3.82 -10.83
CA ARG A 666 -23.48 4.05 -11.05
C ARG A 666 -24.20 2.80 -11.53
N SER A 667 -23.69 2.14 -12.57
CA SER A 667 -24.30 0.94 -13.14
C SER A 667 -24.31 -0.20 -12.12
N VAL A 668 -23.20 -0.42 -11.42
CA VAL A 668 -23.10 -1.47 -10.38
C VAL A 668 -24.07 -1.22 -9.23
N GLU A 669 -24.16 0.01 -8.72
CA GLU A 669 -25.11 0.36 -7.66
C GLU A 669 -26.57 0.25 -8.13
N ASP A 670 -26.89 0.69 -9.34
CA ASP A 670 -28.25 0.62 -9.89
C ASP A 670 -28.66 -0.84 -10.13
N HIS A 671 -27.76 -1.70 -10.62
CA HIS A 671 -27.98 -3.15 -10.73
C HIS A 671 -28.13 -3.81 -9.36
N ALA A 672 -27.29 -3.45 -8.37
CA ALA A 672 -27.41 -3.98 -7.03
C ALA A 672 -28.76 -3.60 -6.40
N ARG A 673 -29.20 -2.34 -6.56
CA ARG A 673 -30.53 -1.89 -6.10
C ARG A 673 -31.66 -2.66 -6.79
N ALA A 674 -31.53 -3.00 -8.07
CA ALA A 674 -32.52 -3.83 -8.77
C ALA A 674 -32.63 -5.26 -8.20
N LEU A 675 -31.62 -5.71 -7.44
CA LEU A 675 -31.60 -6.97 -6.70
C LEU A 675 -31.91 -6.80 -5.20
N ASP A 676 -32.51 -5.67 -4.81
CA ASP A 676 -32.77 -5.28 -3.41
C ASP A 676 -31.50 -5.26 -2.52
N CYS A 677 -30.34 -5.10 -3.14
CA CYS A 677 -29.05 -5.01 -2.47
C CYS A 677 -28.62 -3.55 -2.38
N THR A 678 -28.59 -2.98 -1.18
CA THR A 678 -28.03 -1.65 -0.95
C THR A 678 -26.53 -1.74 -0.67
N PRO A 679 -25.66 -1.11 -1.46
CA PRO A 679 -24.24 -0.97 -1.16
C PRO A 679 -23.99 -0.11 0.10
N ASP A 680 -22.95 -0.41 0.89
CA ASP A 680 -22.57 0.46 2.01
C ASP A 680 -21.98 1.78 1.45
N PRO A 681 -22.60 2.96 1.69
CA PRO A 681 -22.08 4.23 1.22
C PRO A 681 -20.85 4.70 1.99
N GLY A 682 -20.42 3.98 3.03
CA GLY A 682 -19.38 4.40 3.96
C GLY A 682 -19.96 5.14 5.17
N LEU A 683 -19.11 5.42 6.16
CA LEU A 683 -19.50 6.12 7.39
C LEU A 683 -18.40 7.07 7.85
N SER A 684 -18.76 8.26 8.33
CA SER A 684 -17.85 9.22 8.93
C SER A 684 -17.46 8.79 10.34
N ALA A 685 -16.18 8.96 10.70
CA ALA A 685 -15.71 8.66 12.05
C ALA A 685 -16.41 9.54 13.10
N THR A 686 -16.60 8.98 14.29
CA THR A 686 -17.19 9.66 15.44
C THR A 686 -16.16 9.75 16.56
N ALA A 687 -15.98 10.95 17.10
CA ALA A 687 -15.13 11.23 18.26
C ALA A 687 -15.97 11.69 19.44
N MET A 688 -15.51 11.42 20.66
CA MET A 688 -16.02 12.10 21.84
C MET A 688 -15.10 13.31 22.10
N LEU A 689 -15.65 14.52 22.10
CA LEU A 689 -14.90 15.74 22.38
C LEU A 689 -15.15 16.17 23.82
N ARG A 690 -14.07 16.47 24.54
CA ARG A 690 -14.08 17.05 25.87
C ARG A 690 -13.73 18.53 25.79
N PHE A 691 -14.51 19.35 26.48
CA PHE A 691 -14.25 20.78 26.63
C PHE A 691 -13.82 21.11 28.06
N ARG A 692 -12.86 22.03 28.19
CA ARG A 692 -12.31 22.53 29.44
C ARG A 692 -12.04 24.03 29.34
N LEU A 693 -11.99 24.71 30.47
CA LEU A 693 -11.60 26.11 30.53
C LEU A 693 -10.15 26.25 30.97
N ASP A 694 -9.43 27.15 30.31
CA ASP A 694 -8.09 27.55 30.69
C ASP A 694 -8.17 28.54 31.87
N ALA A 695 -7.65 28.14 33.04
CA ALA A 695 -7.78 28.90 34.28
C ALA A 695 -7.02 30.24 34.23
N GLU A 696 -5.90 30.31 33.52
CA GLU A 696 -5.11 31.53 33.37
C GLU A 696 -5.79 32.50 32.41
N ALA A 697 -6.30 32.00 31.28
CA ALA A 697 -7.10 32.79 30.35
C ALA A 697 -8.37 33.33 31.02
N LEU A 698 -9.06 32.50 31.81
CA LEU A 698 -10.24 32.90 32.58
C LEU A 698 -9.91 34.04 33.55
N ALA A 699 -8.82 33.93 34.31
CA ALA A 699 -8.40 34.98 35.23
C ALA A 699 -8.06 36.29 34.51
N THR A 700 -7.44 36.20 33.33
CA THR A 700 -7.08 37.34 32.50
C THR A 700 -8.31 38.07 31.97
N LEU A 701 -9.29 37.33 31.43
CA LEU A 701 -10.54 37.90 30.92
C LEU A 701 -11.39 38.52 32.03
N VAL A 702 -11.45 37.88 33.21
CA VAL A 702 -12.14 38.43 34.39
C VAL A 702 -11.51 39.75 34.83
N LYS A 703 -10.17 39.82 34.87
CA LYS A 703 -9.44 41.04 35.23
C LYS A 703 -9.74 42.17 34.24
N ALA A 704 -9.68 41.89 32.94
CA ALA A 704 -10.01 42.87 31.90
C ALA A 704 -11.45 43.39 32.03
N ARG A 705 -12.41 42.49 32.32
CA ARG A 705 -13.82 42.88 32.49
C ARG A 705 -14.09 43.66 33.79
N LEU A 706 -13.37 43.36 34.87
CA LEU A 706 -13.43 44.15 36.11
C LEU A 706 -12.88 45.57 35.90
N GLU A 707 -11.78 45.71 35.14
CA GLU A 707 -11.21 47.00 34.77
C GLU A 707 -12.16 47.82 33.86
N GLU A 708 -12.81 47.16 32.89
CA GLU A 708 -13.80 47.79 32.00
C GLU A 708 -15.03 48.32 32.77
N LEU A 709 -15.49 47.57 33.78
CA LEU A 709 -16.66 47.92 34.59
C LEU A 709 -16.31 48.79 35.82
N ASP A 710 -15.05 49.19 35.98
CA ASP A 710 -14.52 49.95 37.13
C ASP A 710 -14.86 49.31 38.50
N LEU A 711 -14.75 47.98 38.57
CA LEU A 711 -15.02 47.19 39.78
C LEU A 711 -13.71 46.74 40.44
N PRO A 712 -13.53 46.94 41.76
CA PRO A 712 -12.28 46.58 42.45
C PRO A 712 -12.11 45.07 42.69
N SER A 713 -13.21 44.31 42.66
CA SER A 713 -13.23 42.86 42.84
C SER A 713 -14.53 42.26 42.31
N LEU A 714 -14.56 40.93 42.15
CA LEU A 714 -15.80 40.20 41.84
C LEU A 714 -16.90 40.50 42.89
N PRO A 715 -18.17 40.64 42.47
CA PRO A 715 -19.29 40.75 43.39
C PRO A 715 -19.34 39.56 44.38
N PRO A 716 -19.76 39.78 45.64
CA PRO A 716 -19.88 38.70 46.61
C PRO A 716 -20.87 37.64 46.12
N GLY A 717 -20.42 36.38 46.04
CA GLY A 717 -21.27 35.24 45.68
C GLY A 717 -21.37 34.92 44.19
N THR A 718 -20.65 35.62 43.31
CA THR A 718 -20.52 35.30 41.89
C THR A 718 -19.19 34.62 41.58
N THR A 719 -19.21 33.52 40.83
CA THR A 719 -18.01 32.87 40.31
C THR A 719 -17.41 33.65 39.12
N ALA A 720 -16.16 33.36 38.78
CA ALA A 720 -15.45 34.02 37.68
C ALA A 720 -16.15 33.79 36.32
N LEU A 721 -16.68 32.58 36.10
CA LEU A 721 -17.44 32.23 34.90
C LEU A 721 -18.83 32.88 34.89
N GLU A 722 -19.55 32.89 36.01
CA GLU A 722 -20.85 33.59 36.12
C GLU A 722 -20.69 35.09 35.91
N PHE A 723 -19.62 35.69 36.44
CA PHE A 723 -19.33 37.11 36.25
C PHE A 723 -19.12 37.45 34.77
N LEU A 724 -18.38 36.60 34.06
CA LEU A 724 -18.08 36.77 32.65
C LEU A 724 -19.29 36.49 31.72
N THR A 725 -20.16 35.56 32.09
CA THR A 725 -21.38 35.20 31.34
C THR A 725 -22.60 36.03 31.73
N GLY A 726 -22.49 36.92 32.73
CA GLY A 726 -23.63 37.69 33.25
C GLY A 726 -24.63 36.84 34.05
N GLY A 727 -24.18 35.73 34.63
CA GLY A 727 -24.98 34.77 35.39
C GLY A 727 -25.56 33.63 34.56
N GLY A 728 -25.22 33.54 33.28
CA GLY A 728 -25.63 32.47 32.38
C GLY A 728 -24.76 31.21 32.46
N VAL A 729 -25.26 30.10 31.92
CA VAL A 729 -24.43 28.90 31.68
C VAL A 729 -23.72 29.08 30.35
N LEU A 730 -22.43 28.74 30.30
CA LEU A 730 -21.68 28.72 29.04
C LEU A 730 -22.18 27.56 28.17
N GLU A 731 -22.82 27.87 27.06
CA GLU A 731 -23.29 26.87 26.10
C GLU A 731 -22.38 26.83 24.87
N LEU A 732 -21.87 25.64 24.57
CA LEU A 732 -21.18 25.34 23.32
C LEU A 732 -22.23 24.82 22.34
N PRO A 733 -22.56 25.53 21.26
CA PRO A 733 -23.59 25.11 20.32
C PRO A 733 -23.21 23.83 19.57
N ALA A 734 -24.24 23.15 19.03
CA ALA A 734 -24.04 22.16 17.98
C ALA A 734 -23.31 22.81 16.80
N ASP A 735 -22.69 21.99 15.95
CA ASP A 735 -21.93 22.45 14.79
C ASP A 735 -20.62 23.21 15.12
N THR A 736 -20.12 23.05 16.35
CA THR A 736 -18.79 23.52 16.74
C THR A 736 -17.71 22.71 16.01
N LEU A 737 -16.77 23.41 15.36
CA LEU A 737 -15.73 22.84 14.50
C LEU A 737 -14.42 22.64 15.26
N VAL A 738 -13.91 21.42 15.25
CA VAL A 738 -12.65 21.04 15.88
C VAL A 738 -11.77 20.29 14.89
N ALA A 739 -10.47 20.57 14.88
CA ALA A 739 -9.51 19.95 13.98
C ALA A 739 -8.28 19.40 14.71
N ASN A 740 -7.51 18.60 13.99
CA ASN A 740 -6.20 18.15 14.42
C ASN A 740 -5.16 19.29 14.43
N SER A 741 -4.14 19.17 15.27
CA SER A 741 -3.11 20.20 15.47
C SER A 741 -2.01 20.22 14.41
N SER A 742 -1.69 19.08 13.80
CA SER A 742 -0.69 18.96 12.72
C SER A 742 -1.36 18.84 11.34
N THR A 743 -1.13 19.80 10.45
CA THR A 743 -1.67 19.83 9.08
C THR A 743 -0.65 19.43 8.02
N GLN A 744 0.51 18.89 8.41
CA GLN A 744 1.62 18.60 7.48
C GLN A 744 1.38 17.37 6.59
N GLU A 745 0.49 16.45 7.00
CA GLU A 745 0.11 15.27 6.20
C GLU A 745 -1.34 15.37 5.72
N GLN A 746 -2.34 15.53 6.61
CA GLN A 746 -3.77 15.67 6.27
C GLN A 746 -4.55 16.48 7.34
N SER A 747 -5.48 17.35 6.90
CA SER A 747 -6.34 18.16 7.79
C SER A 747 -7.70 17.50 8.01
N LEU A 748 -8.07 17.23 9.26
CA LEU A 748 -9.31 16.55 9.63
C LEU A 748 -10.19 17.46 10.48
N VAL A 749 -11.46 17.64 10.07
CA VAL A 749 -12.45 18.46 10.77
C VAL A 749 -13.56 17.59 11.33
N PHE A 750 -13.91 17.83 12.59
CA PHE A 750 -15.01 17.22 13.32
C PHE A 750 -16.00 18.29 13.76
N VAL A 751 -17.27 17.91 13.79
CA VAL A 751 -18.41 18.80 14.03
C VAL A 751 -19.26 18.23 15.16
N THR A 752 -19.52 19.01 16.21
CA THR A 752 -20.33 18.55 17.35
C THR A 752 -21.77 18.24 16.93
N GLU A 753 -22.30 17.11 17.42
CA GLU A 753 -23.67 16.64 17.08
C GLU A 753 -24.76 17.46 17.79
N ALA A 754 -24.48 17.92 19.01
CA ALA A 754 -25.47 18.54 19.90
C ALA A 754 -24.85 19.70 20.69
N PRO A 755 -25.66 20.63 21.22
CA PRO A 755 -25.17 21.64 22.13
C PRO A 755 -24.73 21.02 23.47
N LEU A 756 -23.74 21.64 24.11
CA LEU A 756 -23.17 21.24 25.40
C LEU A 756 -23.18 22.43 26.37
N SER A 757 -23.98 22.34 27.42
CA SER A 757 -23.93 23.28 28.55
C SER A 757 -22.76 22.91 29.48
N TYR A 758 -21.78 23.80 29.58
CA TYR A 758 -20.55 23.59 30.34
C TYR A 758 -20.75 23.87 31.83
N PHE A 759 -20.34 22.92 32.68
CA PHE A 759 -20.32 23.09 34.13
C PHE A 759 -18.94 22.75 34.70
N PRO A 760 -18.26 23.67 35.40
CA PRO A 760 -16.94 23.40 35.97
C PRO A 760 -16.91 22.17 36.89
N ARG A 761 -18.01 21.91 37.63
CA ARG A 761 -18.14 20.77 38.54
C ARG A 761 -18.16 19.41 37.84
N LEU A 762 -18.40 19.38 36.53
CA LEU A 762 -18.46 18.17 35.71
C LEU A 762 -17.19 17.93 34.89
N GLU A 763 -16.13 18.72 35.11
CA GLU A 763 -14.85 18.57 34.40
C GLU A 763 -14.13 17.27 34.76
N SER A 764 -14.18 16.87 36.03
CA SER A 764 -13.67 15.59 36.54
C SER A 764 -14.39 15.22 37.83
N ILE A 765 -15.15 14.12 37.79
CA ILE A 765 -15.98 13.67 38.91
C ILE A 765 -15.41 12.35 39.46
N PRO A 766 -15.05 12.27 40.75
CA PRO A 766 -14.61 11.02 41.35
C PRO A 766 -15.76 10.03 41.52
N LEU A 767 -15.47 8.75 41.30
CA LEU A 767 -16.37 7.65 41.66
C LEU A 767 -16.42 7.48 43.19
N ALA A 768 -17.62 7.34 43.75
CA ALA A 768 -17.80 6.97 45.15
C ALA A 768 -17.56 5.47 45.36
N GLU A 769 -17.94 4.66 44.38
CA GLU A 769 -17.80 3.20 44.37
C GLU A 769 -17.28 2.73 43.01
N SER A 770 -16.49 1.65 42.99
CA SER A 770 -15.96 1.08 41.74
C SER A 770 -17.06 0.44 40.91
N VAL A 771 -17.04 0.69 39.60
CA VAL A 771 -17.95 0.07 38.63
C VAL A 771 -17.33 -1.23 38.14
N ARG A 772 -18.06 -2.33 38.18
CA ARG A 772 -17.62 -3.67 37.76
C ARG A 772 -18.10 -3.98 36.35
N VAL A 773 -17.48 -5.00 35.75
CA VAL A 773 -17.94 -5.58 34.48
C VAL A 773 -19.39 -6.03 34.63
N GLY A 774 -20.27 -5.59 33.73
CA GLY A 774 -21.70 -5.90 33.78
C GLY A 774 -22.57 -4.84 34.45
N ASP A 775 -21.99 -3.82 35.09
CA ASP A 775 -22.80 -2.79 35.74
C ASP A 775 -23.46 -1.85 34.71
N THR A 776 -24.64 -1.33 35.07
CA THR A 776 -25.47 -0.43 34.23
C THR A 776 -25.65 0.95 34.86
N GLY A 777 -24.78 1.30 35.81
CA GLY A 777 -24.84 2.54 36.57
C GLY A 777 -23.57 2.80 37.36
N ALA A 778 -23.40 4.03 37.83
CA ALA A 778 -22.27 4.45 38.66
C ALA A 778 -22.73 5.39 39.78
N THR A 779 -22.11 5.26 40.95
CA THR A 779 -22.30 6.18 42.08
C THR A 779 -21.14 7.19 42.10
N LEU A 780 -21.45 8.46 41.92
CA LEU A 780 -20.52 9.58 41.88
C LEU A 780 -20.40 10.21 43.27
N ALA A 781 -19.18 10.61 43.67
CA ALA A 781 -18.94 11.28 44.93
C ALA A 781 -19.24 12.79 44.80
N GLY A 782 -20.23 13.26 45.57
CA GLY A 782 -20.77 14.62 45.49
C GLY A 782 -22.22 14.66 44.95
N VAL A 783 -22.84 15.83 45.10
CA VAL A 783 -24.21 16.10 44.61
C VAL A 783 -24.15 16.97 43.37
N PHE A 784 -24.59 16.42 42.23
CA PHE A 784 -24.51 17.07 40.91
C PHE A 784 -25.91 17.23 40.30
N PRO A 785 -26.67 18.28 40.69
CA PRO A 785 -27.99 18.55 40.11
C PRO A 785 -27.93 18.89 38.60
N GLU A 786 -26.75 19.20 38.06
CA GLU A 786 -26.51 19.53 36.66
C GLU A 786 -26.50 18.29 35.73
N LEU A 787 -26.56 17.09 36.31
CA LEU A 787 -26.70 15.83 35.57
C LEU A 787 -28.18 15.52 35.35
N GLU A 788 -28.57 15.44 34.08
CA GLU A 788 -29.93 15.12 33.66
C GLU A 788 -29.94 13.93 32.69
N PRO A 789 -31.06 13.17 32.59
CA PRO A 789 -31.24 12.18 31.54
C PRO A 789 -30.97 12.76 30.15
N GLY A 790 -30.16 12.07 29.35
CA GLY A 790 -29.74 12.47 28.01
C GLY A 790 -28.32 13.00 27.92
N ARG A 791 -27.68 13.39 29.04
CA ARG A 791 -26.29 13.87 29.06
C ARG A 791 -25.29 12.74 28.78
N TRP A 792 -24.21 13.07 28.07
CA TRP A 792 -23.11 12.14 27.81
C TRP A 792 -22.07 12.20 28.93
N LEU A 793 -21.56 11.03 29.33
CA LEU A 793 -20.47 10.88 30.29
C LEU A 793 -19.41 9.93 29.72
N VAL A 794 -18.15 10.13 30.11
CA VAL A 794 -17.06 9.17 29.87
C VAL A 794 -16.49 8.73 31.21
N LEU A 795 -16.53 7.42 31.50
CA LEU A 795 -15.72 6.83 32.56
C LEU A 795 -14.30 6.68 32.01
N TYR A 796 -13.39 7.51 32.49
CA TYR A 796 -12.06 7.70 31.93
C TYR A 796 -11.00 7.17 32.88
N ARG A 797 -10.15 6.26 32.41
CA ARG A 797 -9.07 5.64 33.20
C ARG A 797 -7.72 6.34 33.07
N GLY A 798 -7.63 7.31 32.16
CA GLY A 798 -6.38 7.97 31.79
C GLY A 798 -6.01 7.71 30.34
N ARG A 799 -5.00 8.46 29.87
CA ARG A 799 -4.56 8.42 28.48
C ARG A 799 -3.96 7.06 28.14
N GLY A 800 -4.43 6.43 27.08
CA GLY A 800 -4.01 5.10 26.64
C GLY A 800 -4.56 3.93 27.48
N GLU A 801 -5.31 4.20 28.55
CA GLU A 801 -5.89 3.20 29.47
C GLU A 801 -7.35 2.87 29.16
N GLY A 802 -7.92 3.53 28.14
CA GLY A 802 -9.29 3.33 27.68
C GLY A 802 -10.36 4.04 28.52
N GLY A 803 -11.61 3.85 28.12
CA GLY A 803 -12.76 4.43 28.79
C GLY A 803 -14.09 3.89 28.29
N HIS A 804 -15.16 4.24 29.00
CA HIS A 804 -16.51 3.80 28.68
C HIS A 804 -17.45 5.00 28.49
N VAL A 805 -18.03 5.11 27.29
CA VAL A 805 -18.96 6.17 26.93
C VAL A 805 -20.38 5.75 27.28
N VAL A 806 -21.07 6.56 28.07
CA VAL A 806 -22.45 6.31 28.48
C VAL A 806 -23.32 7.53 28.27
N ARG A 807 -24.62 7.28 28.04
CA ARG A 807 -25.64 8.32 28.03
C ARG A 807 -26.55 8.10 29.23
N VAL A 808 -26.69 9.13 30.06
CA VAL A 808 -27.48 9.07 31.29
C VAL A 808 -28.95 8.84 30.96
N THR A 809 -29.59 7.92 31.65
CA THR A 809 -31.03 7.60 31.52
C THR A 809 -31.82 7.90 32.79
N SER A 810 -31.16 7.80 33.95
CA SER A 810 -31.75 8.13 35.25
C SER A 810 -30.71 8.75 36.17
N VAL A 811 -31.13 9.70 37.00
CA VAL A 811 -30.29 10.35 38.01
C VAL A 811 -31.01 10.31 39.36
N ALA A 812 -30.30 9.93 40.41
CA ALA A 812 -30.79 9.98 41.78
C ALA A 812 -29.79 10.71 42.67
N LEU A 813 -30.23 11.83 43.26
CA LEU A 813 -29.42 12.64 44.18
C LEU A 813 -29.60 12.11 45.62
N ALA A 814 -28.48 11.89 46.31
CA ALA A 814 -28.45 11.59 47.74
C ALA A 814 -27.84 12.76 48.53
N THR A 815 -27.53 12.56 49.82
CA THR A 815 -26.96 13.59 50.70
C THR A 815 -25.55 14.05 50.27
N ASP A 816 -24.74 13.12 49.78
CA ASP A 816 -23.33 13.30 49.47
C ASP A 816 -22.87 12.54 48.22
N THR A 817 -23.79 11.86 47.53
CA THR A 817 -23.53 11.10 46.30
C THR A 817 -24.61 11.35 45.24
N THR A 818 -24.28 11.03 43.99
CA THR A 818 -25.22 11.05 42.87
C THR A 818 -25.11 9.76 42.10
N PHE A 819 -26.21 9.01 42.01
CA PHE A 819 -26.27 7.81 41.20
C PHE A 819 -26.71 8.16 39.77
N VAL A 820 -26.00 7.64 38.78
CA VAL A 820 -26.36 7.74 37.36
C VAL A 820 -26.57 6.33 36.79
N GLY A 821 -27.69 6.12 36.12
CA GLY A 821 -27.99 4.88 35.39
C GLY A 821 -27.98 5.11 33.89
N TRP A 822 -27.59 4.10 33.11
CA TRP A 822 -27.61 4.12 31.64
C TRP A 822 -28.29 2.87 31.08
N ASP A 823 -28.42 2.79 29.75
CA ASP A 823 -29.11 1.69 29.05
C ASP A 823 -28.55 0.31 29.51
N PRO A 824 -29.40 -0.61 30.02
CA PRO A 824 -28.97 -1.94 30.44
C PRO A 824 -28.34 -2.79 29.34
N ARG A 825 -28.55 -2.46 28.06
CA ARG A 825 -27.89 -3.10 26.93
C ARG A 825 -26.43 -2.68 26.79
N ARG A 826 -26.01 -1.61 27.48
CA ARG A 826 -24.67 -1.03 27.45
C ARG A 826 -23.95 -1.29 28.77
N LEU A 827 -23.69 -2.56 29.03
CA LEU A 827 -22.98 -3.00 30.23
C LEU A 827 -21.56 -2.43 30.25
N ALA A 828 -21.06 -2.08 31.44
CA ALA A 828 -19.64 -1.78 31.61
C ALA A 828 -18.81 -2.99 31.15
N THR A 829 -17.97 -2.79 30.13
CA THR A 829 -17.15 -3.85 29.53
C THR A 829 -15.93 -4.21 30.38
N GLU A 830 -15.55 -3.30 31.29
CA GLU A 830 -14.35 -3.38 32.12
C GLU A 830 -14.64 -2.84 33.52
N THR A 831 -13.68 -3.01 34.44
CA THR A 831 -13.78 -2.48 35.81
C THR A 831 -13.18 -1.08 35.88
N PHE A 832 -13.90 -0.14 36.50
CA PHE A 832 -13.49 1.25 36.74
C PHE A 832 -13.31 1.48 38.24
N LEU A 833 -12.06 1.60 38.68
CA LEU A 833 -11.74 1.65 40.11
C LEU A 833 -11.96 3.05 40.70
N ALA A 834 -12.68 3.11 41.81
CA ALA A 834 -12.79 4.30 42.63
C ALA A 834 -11.46 4.63 43.35
N PRO A 835 -11.23 5.90 43.74
CA PRO A 835 -9.97 6.35 44.36
C PRO A 835 -9.58 5.59 45.64
N GLY A 836 -10.55 5.10 46.41
CA GLY A 836 -10.33 4.38 47.67
C GLY A 836 -10.32 2.84 47.56
N ASP A 837 -10.42 2.28 46.35
CA ASP A 837 -10.53 0.83 46.18
C ASP A 837 -9.17 0.12 46.41
N PRO A 838 -9.09 -0.93 47.26
CA PRO A 838 -7.85 -1.63 47.56
C PRO A 838 -7.23 -2.39 46.36
N ILE A 839 -7.98 -2.59 45.27
CA ILE A 839 -7.47 -3.28 44.07
C ILE A 839 -6.40 -2.41 43.37
N PRO A 840 -5.22 -2.96 42.99
CA PRO A 840 -4.22 -2.25 42.20
C PRO A 840 -4.72 -1.98 40.77
N GLY A 841 -4.55 -0.74 40.28
CA GLY A 841 -4.90 -0.36 38.91
C GLY A 841 -5.12 1.14 38.73
N PRO A 842 -5.34 1.61 37.49
CA PRO A 842 -5.65 3.00 37.19
C PRO A 842 -6.99 3.40 37.81
N ARG A 843 -7.05 4.59 38.39
CA ARG A 843 -8.27 5.14 38.99
C ARG A 843 -9.09 5.83 37.93
N ALA A 844 -10.38 5.52 37.91
CA ALA A 844 -11.29 6.11 36.95
C ALA A 844 -11.92 7.39 37.50
N VAL A 845 -12.08 8.37 36.61
CA VAL A 845 -12.86 9.59 36.84
C VAL A 845 -13.97 9.66 35.80
N VAL A 846 -15.05 10.37 36.12
CA VAL A 846 -16.15 10.58 35.18
C VAL A 846 -16.07 11.99 34.62
N LEU A 847 -16.04 12.08 33.29
CA LEU A 847 -15.99 13.34 32.54
C LEU A 847 -17.40 13.67 32.05
N GLY A 848 -17.95 14.84 32.40
CA GLY A 848 -19.32 15.25 32.05
C GLY A 848 -19.46 16.46 31.12
N ASN A 849 -18.36 17.11 30.77
CA ASN A 849 -18.29 18.15 29.73
C ASN A 849 -17.82 17.55 28.40
N VAL A 850 -18.55 16.55 27.92
CA VAL A 850 -18.23 15.77 26.73
C VAL A 850 -19.41 15.71 25.75
N VAL A 851 -19.13 15.68 24.45
CA VAL A 851 -20.15 15.62 23.40
C VAL A 851 -19.64 14.83 22.18
N PRO A 852 -20.48 13.99 21.54
CA PRO A 852 -20.13 13.37 20.28
C PRO A 852 -19.90 14.40 19.17
N ALA A 853 -18.94 14.11 18.29
CA ALA A 853 -18.67 14.87 17.09
C ALA A 853 -18.37 13.94 15.92
N HIS A 854 -18.79 14.33 14.72
CA HIS A 854 -18.64 13.54 13.51
C HIS A 854 -17.70 14.21 12.51
N HIS A 855 -16.92 13.41 11.79
CA HIS A 855 -16.04 13.91 10.75
C HIS A 855 -16.82 14.50 9.56
N GLY A 856 -16.41 15.69 9.11
CA GLY A 856 -16.88 16.32 7.88
C GLY A 856 -16.91 17.84 7.97
N LEU A 857 -16.30 18.54 7.02
CA LEU A 857 -16.32 20.01 6.94
C LEU A 857 -17.68 20.47 6.38
N PRO A 858 -18.47 21.30 7.11
CA PRO A 858 -19.68 21.88 6.55
C PRO A 858 -19.35 22.97 5.53
N VAL A 859 -19.99 22.91 4.37
CA VAL A 859 -19.91 23.91 3.32
C VAL A 859 -21.34 24.30 2.95
N THR A 860 -21.67 25.57 3.19
CA THR A 860 -23.00 26.14 2.94
C THR A 860 -22.92 27.22 1.86
N PRO A 861 -24.00 27.49 1.12
CA PRO A 861 -23.98 28.52 0.07
C PRO A 861 -23.76 29.92 0.67
N LEU A 862 -23.43 30.89 -0.19
CA LEU A 862 -23.37 32.30 0.20
C LEU A 862 -24.79 32.91 0.18
N PRO A 863 -25.21 33.68 1.21
CA PRO A 863 -26.47 34.40 1.16
C PRO A 863 -26.48 35.43 0.03
N GLU A 864 -27.64 35.66 -0.61
CA GLU A 864 -27.79 36.73 -1.60
C GLU A 864 -27.47 38.10 -0.96
N GLY A 865 -26.59 38.88 -1.61
CA GLY A 865 -26.25 40.25 -1.18
C GLY A 865 -25.08 40.39 -0.20
N PHE A 866 -24.33 39.31 0.09
CA PHE A 866 -23.16 39.38 0.98
C PHE A 866 -21.96 40.07 0.31
N GLU A 867 -21.56 41.26 0.78
CA GLU A 867 -20.36 41.95 0.31
C GLU A 867 -19.08 41.33 0.91
N SER A 868 -18.19 40.85 0.04
CA SER A 868 -16.88 40.23 0.32
C SER A 868 -16.04 40.92 1.40
N ASP A 869 -16.19 42.23 1.57
CA ASP A 869 -15.35 43.03 2.48
C ASP A 869 -15.75 42.95 3.96
N SER A 870 -16.95 42.44 4.28
CA SER A 870 -17.47 42.37 5.65
C SER A 870 -17.18 41.07 6.40
N ALA A 871 -16.57 40.08 5.74
CA ALA A 871 -16.39 38.74 6.28
C ALA A 871 -15.03 38.52 6.96
N GLU A 872 -15.02 37.74 8.05
CA GLU A 872 -13.81 37.21 8.69
C GLU A 872 -12.90 36.50 7.64
N PRO A 873 -11.56 36.48 7.84
CA PRO A 873 -10.60 35.97 6.85
C PRO A 873 -10.91 34.57 6.31
N PHE A 874 -11.41 33.66 7.17
CA PHE A 874 -11.75 32.29 6.81
C PHE A 874 -12.95 32.18 5.85
N ALA A 875 -13.98 33.03 6.03
CA ALA A 875 -15.15 33.05 5.18
C ALA A 875 -14.85 33.59 3.76
N ARG A 876 -13.90 34.54 3.65
CA ARG A 876 -13.40 35.05 2.35
C ARG A 876 -12.68 33.96 1.55
N SER A 877 -11.86 33.13 2.19
CA SER A 877 -11.13 32.04 1.53
C SER A 877 -12.04 30.96 0.93
N LEU A 878 -13.26 30.80 1.44
CA LEU A 878 -14.24 29.82 0.95
C LEU A 878 -15.24 30.38 -0.07
N ALA A 879 -15.24 31.69 -0.33
CA ALA A 879 -16.28 32.34 -1.13
C ALA A 879 -16.43 31.77 -2.55
N GLN A 880 -15.31 31.50 -3.23
CA GLN A 880 -15.31 30.91 -4.58
C GLN A 880 -15.92 29.49 -4.61
N TRP A 881 -15.74 28.73 -3.53
CA TRP A 881 -16.23 27.35 -3.41
C TRP A 881 -17.71 27.34 -3.01
N ARG A 882 -18.12 28.26 -2.14
CA ARG A 882 -19.52 28.44 -1.74
C ARG A 882 -20.39 28.96 -2.88
N ALA A 883 -19.83 29.68 -3.86
CA ALA A 883 -20.54 30.06 -5.08
C ALA A 883 -20.96 28.84 -5.94
N LEU A 884 -20.19 27.74 -5.91
CA LEU A 884 -20.53 26.50 -6.61
C LEU A 884 -21.72 25.76 -5.99
N LEU A 885 -22.08 26.10 -4.75
CA LEU A 885 -23.24 25.55 -4.04
C LEU A 885 -24.56 26.25 -4.39
N SER A 886 -24.51 27.28 -5.22
CA SER A 886 -25.69 27.99 -5.71
C SER A 886 -25.84 27.96 -7.23
N PRO A 887 -25.80 26.77 -7.88
CA PRO A 887 -25.87 26.71 -9.33
C PRO A 887 -27.27 27.11 -9.83
N THR A 888 -27.29 27.84 -10.96
CA THR A 888 -28.52 28.07 -11.72
C THR A 888 -28.60 27.05 -12.85
N VAL A 889 -29.68 26.27 -12.88
CA VAL A 889 -29.89 25.20 -13.88
C VAL A 889 -31.15 25.47 -14.70
N ASP A 890 -31.16 25.04 -15.95
CA ASP A 890 -32.36 25.05 -16.79
C ASP A 890 -33.19 23.80 -16.48
N GLY A 891 -34.19 23.91 -15.61
CA GLY A 891 -35.04 22.79 -15.21
C GLY A 891 -35.91 22.22 -16.34
N SER A 892 -35.91 22.85 -17.53
CA SER A 892 -36.55 22.25 -18.73
C SER A 892 -35.71 21.15 -19.37
N ARG A 893 -34.40 21.09 -19.08
CA ARG A 893 -33.43 20.16 -19.69
C ARG A 893 -32.75 19.29 -18.64
N GLU A 894 -32.44 19.86 -17.49
CA GLU A 894 -31.67 19.20 -16.45
C GLU A 894 -32.57 18.44 -15.48
N ARG A 895 -32.28 17.16 -15.31
CA ARG A 895 -32.94 16.28 -14.32
C ARG A 895 -31.96 15.74 -13.28
N GLU A 896 -30.68 15.90 -13.55
CA GLU A 896 -29.61 15.39 -12.73
C GLU A 896 -28.52 16.46 -12.63
N VAL A 897 -28.21 16.88 -11.41
CA VAL A 897 -27.24 17.94 -11.14
C VAL A 897 -26.07 17.33 -10.39
N VAL A 898 -24.88 17.38 -10.97
CA VAL A 898 -23.67 16.86 -10.33
C VAL A 898 -23.31 17.74 -9.14
N LEU A 899 -23.06 17.11 -7.98
CA LEU A 899 -22.63 17.84 -6.80
C LEU A 899 -21.21 18.39 -7.02
N PRO A 900 -20.95 19.64 -6.62
CA PRO A 900 -19.64 20.25 -6.81
C PRO A 900 -18.56 19.65 -5.90
N PHE A 901 -18.94 18.98 -4.80
CA PHE A 901 -18.02 18.41 -3.81
C PHE A 901 -18.40 16.97 -3.43
N HIS A 902 -17.38 16.13 -3.22
CA HIS A 902 -17.48 14.72 -2.83
C HIS A 902 -16.16 14.32 -2.10
N PRO A 903 -16.14 13.37 -1.14
CA PRO A 903 -17.26 12.58 -0.63
C PRO A 903 -18.19 13.35 0.30
N ILE A 904 -19.49 13.07 0.18
CA ILE A 904 -20.50 13.55 1.12
C ILE A 904 -20.36 12.76 2.42
N SER A 905 -20.30 13.47 3.54
CA SER A 905 -20.26 12.87 4.87
C SER A 905 -21.54 12.08 5.14
N VAL A 906 -21.38 10.85 5.63
CA VAL A 906 -22.49 9.97 6.02
C VAL A 906 -22.37 9.75 7.52
N GLN A 907 -23.36 10.19 8.30
CA GLN A 907 -23.26 10.24 9.76
C GLN A 907 -24.29 9.32 10.41
N ALA A 908 -23.87 8.57 11.43
CA ALA A 908 -24.78 7.82 12.30
C ALA A 908 -24.81 8.48 13.67
N PRO A 909 -26.00 8.77 14.24
CA PRO A 909 -26.11 9.52 15.48
C PRO A 909 -25.47 8.80 16.67
N GLY A 910 -24.91 9.57 17.60
CA GLY A 910 -24.23 9.07 18.81
C GLY A 910 -22.90 8.36 18.57
N TYR A 911 -22.32 7.84 19.65
CA TYR A 911 -20.99 7.20 19.66
C TYR A 911 -21.06 5.67 19.42
N PRO A 912 -20.23 5.10 18.53
CA PRO A 912 -20.16 3.65 18.30
C PRO A 912 -19.41 2.93 19.43
N LEU A 913 -19.84 1.73 19.80
CA LEU A 913 -19.16 0.91 20.81
C LEU A 913 -18.53 -0.36 20.18
N PRO A 914 -17.46 -0.91 20.78
CA PRO A 914 -16.89 -2.17 20.35
C PRO A 914 -17.92 -3.31 20.43
N GLY A 915 -18.14 -4.03 19.32
CA GLY A 915 -19.06 -5.19 19.26
C GLY A 915 -20.49 -4.87 18.80
N ASP A 916 -20.84 -3.59 18.61
CA ASP A 916 -22.13 -3.22 18.01
C ASP A 916 -22.20 -3.60 16.52
N GLU A 917 -23.40 -3.90 16.02
CA GLU A 917 -23.62 -4.11 14.59
C GLU A 917 -23.24 -2.87 13.76
N PRO A 918 -22.81 -3.04 12.50
CA PRO A 918 -22.49 -1.93 11.60
C PRO A 918 -23.66 -0.95 11.48
N ARG A 919 -23.50 0.24 12.05
CA ARG A 919 -24.50 1.32 11.93
C ARG A 919 -24.58 1.81 10.48
N ARG A 920 -25.81 1.99 9.98
CA ARG A 920 -26.09 2.75 8.75
C ARG A 920 -26.22 4.23 9.09
N GLY A 921 -25.57 5.09 8.32
CA GLY A 921 -25.64 6.54 8.50
C GLY A 921 -26.50 7.23 7.45
N THR A 922 -26.75 8.52 7.66
CA THR A 922 -27.48 9.39 6.74
C THR A 922 -26.53 10.39 6.06
N PRO A 923 -26.60 10.56 4.74
CA PRO A 923 -25.85 11.59 4.03
C PRO A 923 -26.21 12.98 4.56
N GLN A 924 -25.19 13.78 4.86
CA GLN A 924 -25.34 15.14 5.36
C GLN A 924 -25.39 16.12 4.19
N LEU A 925 -26.58 16.22 3.59
CA LEU A 925 -26.89 17.06 2.44
C LEU A 925 -28.28 17.66 2.60
N GLN A 926 -28.39 18.97 2.45
CA GLN A 926 -29.64 19.72 2.35
C GLN A 926 -29.68 20.41 0.99
N VAL A 927 -30.84 20.35 0.36
CA VAL A 927 -31.08 20.88 -0.99
C VAL A 927 -32.26 21.83 -0.90
N SER A 928 -32.14 22.99 -1.50
CA SER A 928 -33.26 23.89 -1.76
C SER A 928 -33.35 24.23 -3.24
N VAL A 929 -34.57 24.50 -3.71
CA VAL A 929 -34.89 24.94 -5.06
C VAL A 929 -35.65 26.25 -4.91
N GLU A 930 -35.06 27.37 -5.34
CA GLU A 930 -35.62 28.72 -5.10
C GLU A 930 -35.98 28.95 -3.62
N ASP A 931 -35.08 28.54 -2.73
CA ASP A 931 -35.21 28.60 -1.26
C ASP A 931 -36.24 27.64 -0.63
N ASP A 932 -37.02 26.91 -1.42
CA ASP A 932 -37.90 25.86 -0.91
C ASP A 932 -37.10 24.56 -0.64
N PRO A 933 -37.18 23.96 0.56
CA PRO A 933 -36.37 22.79 0.93
C PRO A 933 -36.91 21.50 0.32
N TRP A 934 -36.01 20.73 -0.30
CA TRP A 934 -36.32 19.42 -0.90
C TRP A 934 -35.78 18.28 -0.03
N THR A 935 -36.56 17.19 0.05
CA THR A 935 -36.23 16.05 0.93
C THR A 935 -35.43 14.99 0.19
N LEU A 936 -34.33 14.52 0.80
CA LEU A 936 -33.53 13.42 0.27
C LEU A 936 -34.23 12.08 0.53
N VAL A 937 -34.46 11.28 -0.51
CA VAL A 937 -35.03 9.92 -0.41
C VAL A 937 -34.09 8.87 -1.04
N GLU A 938 -34.32 7.59 -0.78
CA GLU A 938 -33.50 6.51 -1.34
C GLU A 938 -33.88 6.20 -2.80
N ASP A 939 -35.18 6.27 -3.11
CA ASP A 939 -35.76 5.99 -4.42
C ASP A 939 -36.97 6.89 -4.76
N LEU A 940 -37.06 7.26 -6.03
CA LEU A 940 -38.14 8.06 -6.62
C LEU A 940 -39.36 7.22 -7.04
N SER A 941 -39.20 5.91 -7.23
CA SER A 941 -40.22 5.04 -7.86
C SER A 941 -41.58 4.99 -7.13
N VAL A 942 -41.59 5.28 -5.83
CA VAL A 942 -42.80 5.27 -4.98
C VAL A 942 -43.31 6.67 -4.64
N GLN A 943 -42.71 7.73 -5.20
CA GLN A 943 -43.03 9.12 -4.90
C GLN A 943 -44.08 9.67 -5.85
N GLY A 944 -44.96 10.53 -5.34
CA GLY A 944 -45.99 11.21 -6.12
C GLY A 944 -45.44 12.36 -7.00
N PRO A 945 -46.18 12.79 -8.02
CA PRO A 945 -45.74 13.80 -8.99
C PRO A 945 -45.58 15.22 -8.40
N GLY A 946 -46.10 15.47 -7.20
CA GLY A 946 -45.99 16.74 -6.48
C GLY A 946 -45.01 16.71 -5.30
N ASP A 947 -44.35 15.58 -5.06
CA ASP A 947 -43.47 15.42 -3.91
C ASP A 947 -42.10 16.05 -4.21
N GLU A 948 -41.73 17.08 -3.45
CA GLU A 948 -40.46 17.83 -3.55
C GLU A 948 -39.30 17.01 -2.96
N VAL A 949 -38.98 15.93 -3.68
CA VAL A 949 -37.99 14.93 -3.28
C VAL A 949 -36.85 14.83 -4.29
N VAL A 950 -35.66 14.55 -3.77
CA VAL A 950 -34.44 14.40 -4.55
C VAL A 950 -33.72 13.13 -4.10
N VAL A 951 -32.93 12.55 -5.00
CA VAL A 951 -32.18 11.33 -4.69
C VAL A 951 -30.70 11.50 -5.02
N LEU A 952 -29.85 11.01 -4.12
CA LEU A 952 -28.40 10.96 -4.33
C LEU A 952 -28.05 9.74 -5.20
N ARG A 953 -27.26 9.94 -6.24
CA ARG A 953 -26.76 8.90 -7.14
C ARG A 953 -25.26 9.02 -7.32
N ALA A 954 -24.58 7.89 -7.51
CA ALA A 954 -23.19 7.90 -7.94
C ALA A 954 -23.10 8.40 -9.38
N THR A 955 -22.09 9.20 -9.68
CA THR A 955 -21.75 9.54 -11.06
C THR A 955 -20.92 8.41 -11.69
N PRO A 956 -20.91 8.30 -13.02
CA PRO A 956 -20.04 7.36 -13.74
C PRO A 956 -18.55 7.43 -13.33
N ASN A 957 -18.07 8.60 -12.91
CA ASN A 957 -16.65 8.89 -12.66
C ASN A 957 -16.26 8.93 -11.17
N GLY A 958 -17.09 8.41 -10.25
CA GLY A 958 -16.74 8.29 -8.82
C GLY A 958 -17.07 9.49 -7.92
N GLY A 959 -18.02 10.35 -8.33
CA GLY A 959 -18.59 11.41 -7.50
C GLY A 959 -20.08 11.17 -7.20
N ALA A 960 -20.80 12.22 -6.79
CA ALA A 960 -22.24 12.15 -6.51
C ALA A 960 -23.03 13.18 -7.32
N SER A 961 -24.27 12.85 -7.67
CA SER A 961 -25.24 13.71 -8.35
C SER A 961 -26.59 13.65 -7.64
N LEU A 962 -27.33 14.74 -7.75
CA LEU A 962 -28.71 14.87 -7.32
C LEU A 962 -29.63 14.62 -8.50
N ARG A 963 -30.48 13.61 -8.40
CA ARG A 963 -31.52 13.33 -9.39
C ARG A 963 -32.86 13.80 -8.88
N TYR A 964 -33.51 14.65 -9.65
CA TYR A 964 -34.84 15.19 -9.39
C TYR A 964 -35.91 14.33 -10.08
N GLY A 965 -37.15 14.49 -9.65
CA GLY A 965 -38.29 13.82 -10.26
C GLY A 965 -38.55 14.24 -11.70
N ASP A 966 -39.42 13.50 -12.38
CA ASP A 966 -39.83 13.76 -13.77
C ASP A 966 -41.26 14.31 -13.88
N GLY A 967 -41.90 14.64 -12.75
CA GLY A 967 -43.29 15.06 -12.67
C GLY A 967 -44.29 13.90 -12.69
N ILE A 968 -43.79 12.65 -12.64
CA ILE A 968 -44.57 11.43 -12.40
C ILE A 968 -44.07 10.77 -11.11
N ASN A 969 -42.76 10.54 -11.02
CA ASN A 969 -42.05 9.95 -9.89
C ASN A 969 -41.25 11.04 -9.17
N GLY A 970 -41.91 11.78 -8.27
CA GLY A 970 -41.40 13.01 -7.67
C GLY A 970 -41.63 14.25 -8.55
N ALA A 971 -41.58 15.43 -7.93
CA ALA A 971 -41.68 16.71 -8.60
C ALA A 971 -40.48 16.97 -9.54
N ALA A 972 -40.76 17.52 -10.73
CA ALA A 972 -39.73 18.00 -11.64
C ALA A 972 -39.28 19.42 -11.27
N LEU A 973 -38.06 19.77 -11.64
CA LEU A 973 -37.60 21.15 -11.55
C LEU A 973 -38.49 22.08 -12.40
N PRO A 974 -38.71 23.34 -11.99
CA PRO A 974 -39.43 24.31 -12.79
C PRO A 974 -38.80 24.43 -14.19
N PRO A 975 -39.59 24.45 -15.29
CA PRO A 975 -39.05 24.46 -16.66
C PRO A 975 -38.55 25.85 -17.08
N ARG A 976 -37.64 26.41 -16.30
CA ARG A 976 -36.98 27.71 -16.47
C ARG A 976 -35.61 27.68 -15.79
N MET A 977 -34.88 28.79 -15.85
CA MET A 977 -33.69 28.98 -15.02
C MET A 977 -34.10 29.00 -13.55
N THR A 978 -33.55 28.07 -12.79
CA THR A 978 -33.88 27.82 -11.39
C THR A 978 -32.61 27.78 -10.57
N ALA A 979 -32.59 28.55 -9.49
CA ALA A 979 -31.48 28.57 -8.54
C ALA A 979 -31.62 27.42 -7.55
N LEU A 980 -30.53 26.70 -7.34
CA LEU A 980 -30.44 25.65 -6.33
C LEU A 980 -29.61 26.16 -5.15
N GLY A 981 -29.92 25.71 -3.93
CA GLY A 981 -29.09 25.90 -2.76
C GLY A 981 -28.61 24.56 -2.22
N LEU A 982 -27.30 24.35 -2.14
CA LEU A 982 -26.70 23.09 -1.71
C LEU A 982 -25.93 23.31 -0.41
N SER A 983 -26.40 22.75 0.71
CA SER A 983 -25.64 22.75 1.97
C SER A 983 -25.20 21.33 2.27
N LEU A 984 -23.90 21.08 2.34
CA LEU A 984 -23.36 19.72 2.47
C LEU A 984 -22.19 19.66 3.43
N ARG A 985 -21.93 18.45 3.97
CA ARG A 985 -20.69 18.18 4.72
C ARG A 985 -19.76 17.31 3.88
N VAL A 986 -18.49 17.71 3.78
CA VAL A 986 -17.45 16.99 3.04
C VAL A 986 -16.55 16.26 4.01
N GLY A 987 -16.47 14.93 3.90
CA GLY A 987 -15.57 14.11 4.71
C GLY A 987 -16.17 12.77 5.09
N LEU A 988 -15.45 11.70 4.77
CA LEU A 988 -15.91 10.32 4.92
C LEU A 988 -14.68 9.43 5.14
N GLY A 989 -14.90 8.20 5.62
CA GLY A 989 -13.92 7.14 5.44
C GLY A 989 -13.08 6.80 6.67
N THR A 990 -12.16 5.86 6.45
CA THR A 990 -11.25 5.33 7.47
C THR A 990 -10.18 6.33 7.90
N VAL A 991 -9.89 7.33 7.04
CA VAL A 991 -8.91 8.41 7.26
C VAL A 991 -9.15 9.21 8.55
N ALA A 992 -10.40 9.29 9.01
CA ALA A 992 -10.77 10.05 10.19
C ALA A 992 -10.74 9.24 11.50
N ASN A 993 -10.32 7.97 11.48
CA ASN A 993 -10.13 7.15 12.68
C ASN A 993 -8.81 7.52 13.39
N VAL A 994 -8.79 8.65 14.08
CA VAL A 994 -7.60 9.21 14.75
C VAL A 994 -7.46 8.78 16.21
N GLY A 995 -6.22 8.76 16.71
CA GLY A 995 -5.89 8.41 18.09
C GLY A 995 -6.39 9.41 19.15
N GLU A 996 -6.25 9.03 20.43
CA GLU A 996 -6.58 9.88 21.59
C GLU A 996 -5.72 11.17 21.62
N GLY A 997 -6.36 12.32 21.86
CA GLY A 997 -5.69 13.61 22.01
C GLY A 997 -5.15 14.22 20.71
N VAL A 998 -5.62 13.78 19.55
CA VAL A 998 -5.28 14.34 18.22
C VAL A 998 -6.10 15.59 17.91
N LEU A 999 -7.38 15.61 18.28
CA LEU A 999 -8.33 16.69 18.00
C LEU A 999 -8.25 17.77 19.08
N THR A 1000 -7.35 18.74 18.92
CA THR A 1000 -7.05 19.73 19.97
C THR A 1000 -7.30 21.17 19.57
N ARG A 1001 -7.65 21.45 18.31
CA ARG A 1001 -7.76 22.81 17.79
C ARG A 1001 -9.23 23.20 17.57
N LEU A 1002 -9.72 24.17 18.33
CA LEU A 1002 -11.03 24.78 18.10
C LEU A 1002 -10.97 25.74 16.91
N LEU A 1003 -11.69 25.43 15.83
CA LEU A 1003 -11.72 26.25 14.61
C LEU A 1003 -12.83 27.30 14.66
N GLN A 1004 -14.06 26.90 14.98
CA GLN A 1004 -15.21 27.79 14.97
C GLN A 1004 -16.27 27.32 15.95
N VAL A 1005 -16.95 28.29 16.57
CA VAL A 1005 -18.17 28.08 17.33
C VAL A 1005 -19.28 28.85 16.58
N PRO A 1006 -20.32 28.19 16.05
CA PRO A 1006 -21.39 28.87 15.33
C PRO A 1006 -22.18 29.78 16.27
N LEU A 1007 -22.01 31.09 16.11
CA LEU A 1007 -22.67 32.10 16.92
C LEU A 1007 -24.08 32.36 16.37
N ASP A 1008 -25.11 31.78 16.98
CA ASP A 1008 -26.50 32.14 16.70
C ASP A 1008 -26.94 33.25 17.66
N ALA A 1009 -27.04 34.48 17.14
CA ALA A 1009 -27.41 35.66 17.92
C ALA A 1009 -28.81 35.56 18.58
N GLN A 1010 -29.69 34.68 18.09
CA GLN A 1010 -31.03 34.47 18.66
C GLN A 1010 -31.10 33.35 19.71
N ARG A 1011 -30.18 32.38 19.69
CA ARG A 1011 -30.16 31.25 20.65
C ARG A 1011 -29.18 31.43 21.81
N SER A 1012 -28.14 32.26 21.65
CA SER A 1012 -27.10 32.49 22.67
C SER A 1012 -27.38 33.65 23.64
N ALA A 1013 -28.64 33.82 24.07
CA ALA A 1013 -29.03 34.92 24.96
C ALA A 1013 -28.33 34.90 26.34
N SER A 1014 -27.80 33.75 26.79
CA SER A 1014 -27.11 33.57 28.07
C SER A 1014 -25.58 33.65 27.99
N ALA A 1015 -25.01 33.58 26.78
CA ALA A 1015 -23.57 33.69 26.54
C ALA A 1015 -23.17 35.06 25.96
N GLY A 1016 -24.16 35.92 25.68
CA GLY A 1016 -24.01 37.19 24.97
C GLY A 1016 -23.03 38.20 25.57
N ALA A 1017 -22.72 38.15 26.87
CA ALA A 1017 -21.72 39.06 27.46
C ALA A 1017 -20.25 38.60 27.29
N LEU A 1018 -20.04 37.28 27.18
CA LEU A 1018 -18.72 36.69 26.93
C LEU A 1018 -18.43 36.57 25.42
N LEU A 1019 -19.48 36.30 24.63
CA LEU A 1019 -19.40 36.07 23.18
C LEU A 1019 -19.56 37.34 22.33
N ASP A 1020 -19.79 38.51 22.96
CA ASP A 1020 -19.58 39.82 22.33
C ASP A 1020 -18.06 40.14 22.14
N GLN A 1021 -17.17 39.30 22.69
CA GLN A 1021 -15.72 39.38 22.54
C GLN A 1021 -15.21 38.58 21.32
N SER A 1022 -14.00 38.88 20.86
CA SER A 1022 -13.39 38.27 19.67
C SER A 1022 -13.35 36.74 19.75
N MET A 1023 -13.51 36.04 18.61
CA MET A 1023 -13.33 34.58 18.53
C MET A 1023 -11.95 34.11 19.04
N ASP A 1024 -10.97 35.01 19.05
CA ASP A 1024 -9.64 34.74 19.62
C ASP A 1024 -9.68 34.58 21.16
N ASP A 1025 -10.55 35.31 21.86
CA ASP A 1025 -10.72 35.19 23.32
C ASP A 1025 -11.39 33.85 23.68
N VAL A 1026 -12.35 33.40 22.86
CA VAL A 1026 -12.99 32.09 23.00
C VAL A 1026 -11.98 30.95 22.79
N ARG A 1027 -11.10 31.06 21.79
CA ARG A 1027 -10.03 30.07 21.52
C ARG A 1027 -8.94 30.06 22.59
N LEU A 1028 -8.70 31.19 23.25
CA LEU A 1028 -7.78 31.28 24.38
C LEU A 1028 -8.38 30.62 25.63
N LEU A 1029 -9.67 30.84 25.89
CA LEU A 1029 -10.37 30.35 27.07
C LEU A 1029 -10.77 28.88 26.98
N VAL A 1030 -11.29 28.43 25.85
CA VAL A 1030 -11.85 27.07 25.68
C VAL A 1030 -10.80 26.13 25.09
N ARG A 1031 -10.46 25.08 25.86
CA ARG A 1031 -9.62 23.97 25.41
C ARG A 1031 -10.49 22.80 25.00
N VAL A 1032 -10.10 22.14 23.92
CA VAL A 1032 -10.76 20.93 23.43
C VAL A 1032 -9.74 19.81 23.26
N ASP A 1033 -10.15 18.59 23.58
CA ASP A 1033 -9.40 17.37 23.30
C ASP A 1033 -10.35 16.19 23.10
N ASN A 1034 -9.93 15.14 22.39
CA ASN A 1034 -10.67 13.87 22.36
C ASN A 1034 -10.08 12.88 23.37
N PRO A 1035 -10.74 12.62 24.52
CA PRO A 1035 -10.23 11.70 25.55
C PRO A 1035 -10.26 10.23 25.12
N LEU A 1036 -10.91 9.89 24.00
CA LEU A 1036 -10.92 8.56 23.40
C LEU A 1036 -10.61 8.69 21.90
N PRO A 1037 -10.11 7.63 21.25
CA PRO A 1037 -9.91 7.63 19.81
C PRO A 1037 -11.22 7.90 19.04
N ALA A 1038 -11.09 8.53 17.89
CA ALA A 1038 -12.17 8.62 16.92
C ALA A 1038 -12.32 7.28 16.20
N VAL A 1039 -13.55 6.79 16.09
CA VAL A 1039 -13.83 5.42 15.67
C VAL A 1039 -15.08 5.35 14.79
N GLY A 1040 -15.23 4.25 14.05
CA GLY A 1040 -16.40 3.96 13.24
C GLY A 1040 -16.37 4.57 11.84
N GLY A 1041 -15.29 5.22 11.42
CA GLY A 1041 -15.09 5.65 10.05
C GLY A 1041 -14.88 4.45 9.11
N ARG A 1042 -15.63 4.37 8.01
CA ARG A 1042 -15.57 3.31 7.01
C ARG A 1042 -15.66 3.91 5.59
N ASP A 1043 -14.89 3.37 4.67
CA ASP A 1043 -14.93 3.76 3.26
C ASP A 1043 -16.15 3.14 2.56
N PRO A 1044 -16.65 3.73 1.45
CA PRO A 1044 -17.71 3.13 0.65
C PRO A 1044 -17.32 1.73 0.17
N GLU A 1045 -18.30 0.83 0.06
CA GLU A 1045 -18.08 -0.54 -0.39
C GLU A 1045 -17.44 -0.56 -1.78
N SER A 1046 -16.44 -1.43 -1.98
CA SER A 1046 -15.75 -1.57 -3.26
C SER A 1046 -16.65 -2.18 -4.34
N LEU A 1047 -16.40 -1.86 -5.62
CA LEU A 1047 -17.20 -2.40 -6.73
C LEU A 1047 -17.16 -3.93 -6.75
N ASP A 1048 -15.98 -4.52 -6.51
CA ASP A 1048 -15.83 -5.97 -6.52
C ASP A 1048 -16.60 -6.65 -5.39
N SER A 1049 -16.63 -6.04 -4.19
CA SER A 1049 -17.47 -6.53 -3.08
C SER A 1049 -18.95 -6.49 -3.46
N ILE A 1050 -19.42 -5.38 -4.07
CA ILE A 1050 -20.83 -5.25 -4.49
C ILE A 1050 -21.16 -6.29 -5.57
N ARG A 1051 -20.30 -6.44 -6.59
CA ARG A 1051 -20.48 -7.42 -7.68
C ARG A 1051 -20.53 -8.86 -7.18
N TYR A 1052 -19.75 -9.18 -6.14
CA TYR A 1052 -19.77 -10.50 -5.52
C TYR A 1052 -20.99 -10.71 -4.61
N ARG A 1053 -21.29 -9.73 -3.75
CA ARG A 1053 -22.34 -9.83 -2.73
C ARG A 1053 -23.75 -9.76 -3.30
N ALA A 1054 -24.00 -8.89 -4.27
CA ALA A 1054 -25.35 -8.65 -4.77
C ALA A 1054 -25.99 -9.89 -5.43
N PRO A 1055 -25.29 -10.68 -6.29
CA PRO A 1055 -25.83 -11.94 -6.81
C PRO A 1055 -25.98 -13.03 -5.75
N ALA A 1056 -25.06 -13.10 -4.78
CA ALA A 1056 -25.09 -14.09 -3.71
C ALA A 1056 -26.35 -13.94 -2.83
N GLY A 1057 -26.74 -12.69 -2.53
CA GLY A 1057 -27.95 -12.39 -1.74
C GLY A 1057 -29.25 -12.90 -2.37
N VAL A 1058 -29.30 -13.03 -3.70
CA VAL A 1058 -30.45 -13.57 -4.46
C VAL A 1058 -30.43 -15.11 -4.48
N SER A 1059 -29.27 -15.73 -4.28
CA SER A 1059 -29.07 -17.18 -4.36
C SER A 1059 -29.29 -17.90 -3.02
N GLU A 1060 -29.49 -17.17 -1.92
CA GLU A 1060 -29.71 -17.74 -0.59
C GLU A 1060 -31.21 -17.76 -0.22
N PRO A 1061 -31.91 -18.90 -0.35
CA PRO A 1061 -33.31 -18.98 0.00
C PRO A 1061 -33.49 -18.86 1.52
N LEU A 1062 -34.30 -17.89 1.95
CA LEU A 1062 -34.68 -17.71 3.37
C LEU A 1062 -35.65 -18.82 3.85
N SER A 1063 -36.18 -19.65 2.96
CA SER A 1063 -37.10 -20.76 3.28
C SER A 1063 -36.86 -21.95 2.35
N ALA A 1064 -37.03 -23.17 2.86
CA ALA A 1064 -36.78 -24.39 2.12
C ALA A 1064 -37.98 -24.77 1.24
N VAL A 1065 -37.85 -24.58 -0.07
CA VAL A 1065 -38.91 -24.87 -1.06
C VAL A 1065 -38.68 -26.22 -1.71
N THR A 1066 -37.44 -26.52 -2.11
CA THR A 1066 -37.04 -27.79 -2.70
C THR A 1066 -36.47 -28.73 -1.65
N VAL A 1067 -36.40 -30.03 -1.98
CA VAL A 1067 -35.77 -31.05 -1.13
C VAL A 1067 -34.29 -30.73 -0.86
N GLU A 1068 -33.60 -30.16 -1.86
CA GLU A 1068 -32.19 -29.78 -1.76
C GLU A 1068 -31.98 -28.61 -0.79
N ASP A 1069 -32.96 -27.70 -0.70
CA ASP A 1069 -32.89 -26.57 0.23
C ASP A 1069 -32.88 -27.06 1.69
N TYR A 1070 -33.64 -28.13 2.01
CA TYR A 1070 -33.62 -28.73 3.34
C TYR A 1070 -32.25 -29.32 3.68
N VAL A 1071 -31.59 -29.96 2.73
CA VAL A 1071 -30.23 -30.48 2.91
C VAL A 1071 -29.25 -29.32 3.12
N SER A 1072 -29.26 -28.34 2.23
CA SER A 1072 -28.35 -27.19 2.22
C SER A 1072 -28.47 -26.35 3.49
N LEU A 1073 -29.70 -26.06 3.94
CA LEU A 1073 -29.94 -25.23 5.13
C LEU A 1073 -29.62 -25.96 6.44
N LEU A 1074 -29.72 -27.29 6.47
CA LEU A 1074 -29.34 -28.10 7.64
C LEU A 1074 -27.84 -28.34 7.74
N GLN A 1075 -27.13 -28.52 6.63
CA GLN A 1075 -25.67 -28.66 6.62
C GLN A 1075 -24.93 -27.41 7.13
N ARG A 1076 -25.60 -26.24 7.17
CA ARG A 1076 -25.07 -25.01 7.80
C ARG A 1076 -25.03 -25.10 9.33
N MET A 1077 -25.71 -26.06 9.95
CA MET A 1077 -25.67 -26.26 11.39
C MET A 1077 -24.35 -26.95 11.80
N PRO A 1078 -23.61 -26.43 12.79
CA PRO A 1078 -22.35 -27.03 13.22
C PRO A 1078 -22.52 -28.46 13.76
N GLU A 1079 -23.71 -28.81 14.28
CA GLU A 1079 -24.03 -30.12 14.85
C GLU A 1079 -24.24 -31.22 13.79
N VAL A 1080 -24.41 -30.86 12.52
CA VAL A 1080 -24.72 -31.80 11.43
C VAL A 1080 -23.45 -32.11 10.62
N ALA A 1081 -23.13 -33.39 10.45
CA ALA A 1081 -22.06 -33.85 9.57
C ALA A 1081 -22.55 -34.15 8.15
N GLY A 1082 -23.80 -34.62 8.02
CA GLY A 1082 -24.42 -34.85 6.72
C GLY A 1082 -25.96 -34.85 6.81
N ALA A 1083 -26.60 -34.48 5.70
CA ALA A 1083 -28.06 -34.54 5.58
C ALA A 1083 -28.44 -35.03 4.18
N SER A 1084 -29.60 -35.68 4.08
CA SER A 1084 -30.19 -36.17 2.84
C SER A 1084 -31.70 -36.07 2.96
N ALA A 1085 -32.39 -35.57 1.95
CA ALA A 1085 -33.83 -35.39 2.01
C ALA A 1085 -34.53 -36.02 0.80
N ARG A 1086 -35.79 -36.42 0.97
CA ARG A 1086 -36.66 -36.87 -0.12
C ARG A 1086 -38.14 -36.68 0.19
N VAL A 1087 -38.94 -36.59 -0.86
CA VAL A 1087 -40.39 -36.55 -0.75
C VAL A 1087 -40.95 -37.95 -0.50
N VAL A 1088 -41.75 -38.10 0.55
CA VAL A 1088 -42.52 -39.32 0.84
C VAL A 1088 -44.00 -38.99 0.74
N ALA A 1089 -44.66 -39.58 -0.27
CA ALA A 1089 -46.11 -39.47 -0.40
C ALA A 1089 -46.80 -40.31 0.70
N ARG A 1090 -47.66 -39.67 1.50
CA ARG A 1090 -48.61 -40.32 2.41
C ARG A 1090 -50.03 -39.94 1.97
N ASP A 1091 -50.99 -40.82 2.21
CA ASP A 1091 -52.34 -40.80 1.60
C ASP A 1091 -53.07 -39.44 1.59
N LEU A 1092 -52.76 -38.51 2.51
CA LEU A 1092 -53.38 -37.17 2.59
C LEU A 1092 -52.37 -36.02 2.76
N ARG A 1093 -51.05 -36.26 2.76
CA ARG A 1093 -50.03 -35.23 3.03
C ARG A 1093 -48.71 -35.54 2.32
N THR A 1094 -48.06 -34.48 1.83
CA THR A 1094 -46.67 -34.53 1.40
C THR A 1094 -45.78 -34.39 2.62
N VAL A 1095 -44.96 -35.42 2.89
CA VAL A 1095 -43.98 -35.39 3.98
C VAL A 1095 -42.59 -35.32 3.37
N ILE A 1096 -41.77 -34.38 3.82
CA ILE A 1096 -40.34 -34.33 3.48
C ILE A 1096 -39.60 -35.13 4.54
N ARG A 1097 -39.04 -36.27 4.14
CA ARG A 1097 -38.21 -37.10 5.01
C ARG A 1097 -36.76 -36.66 4.88
N VAL A 1098 -36.13 -36.37 6.01
CA VAL A 1098 -34.75 -35.91 6.11
C VAL A 1098 -33.96 -36.90 6.97
N THR A 1099 -32.96 -37.52 6.38
CA THR A 1099 -31.97 -38.35 7.07
C THR A 1099 -30.81 -37.45 7.49
N VAL A 1100 -30.43 -37.48 8.77
CA VAL A 1100 -29.36 -36.63 9.32
C VAL A 1100 -28.32 -37.47 10.02
N LEU A 1101 -27.06 -37.31 9.65
CA LEU A 1101 -25.88 -37.80 10.35
C LEU A 1101 -25.37 -36.69 11.26
N LEU A 1102 -25.36 -36.94 12.57
CA LEU A 1102 -24.78 -35.99 13.52
C LEU A 1102 -23.26 -36.08 13.49
N ARG A 1103 -22.61 -34.95 13.78
CA ARG A 1103 -21.17 -34.90 13.96
C ARG A 1103 -20.76 -35.67 15.23
N ASP A 1104 -19.72 -36.49 15.09
CA ASP A 1104 -19.14 -37.37 16.11
C ASP A 1104 -20.12 -38.42 16.66
N GLU A 1105 -21.20 -38.75 15.94
CA GLU A 1105 -22.34 -39.52 16.47
C GLU A 1105 -21.97 -40.85 17.12
N ASP A 1106 -20.89 -41.49 16.67
CA ASP A 1106 -20.41 -42.77 17.17
C ASP A 1106 -19.54 -42.69 18.44
N THR A 1107 -19.16 -41.49 18.87
CA THR A 1107 -18.40 -41.24 20.11
C THR A 1107 -19.22 -40.48 21.18
N LEU A 1108 -20.37 -39.90 20.81
CA LEU A 1108 -21.21 -39.12 21.72
C LEU A 1108 -21.93 -39.98 22.76
N ASP A 1109 -22.18 -39.38 23.93
CA ASP A 1109 -23.08 -39.96 24.92
C ASP A 1109 -24.56 -39.86 24.49
N PRO A 1110 -25.46 -40.73 24.99
CA PRO A 1110 -26.87 -40.71 24.61
C PRO A 1110 -27.62 -39.40 24.89
N ASP A 1111 -27.20 -38.61 25.89
CA ASP A 1111 -27.88 -37.38 26.29
C ASP A 1111 -27.52 -36.20 25.37
N GLU A 1112 -26.27 -36.12 24.92
CA GLU A 1112 -25.79 -35.14 23.94
C GLU A 1112 -26.38 -35.38 22.55
N ILE A 1113 -26.50 -36.65 22.14
CA ILE A 1113 -27.22 -37.04 20.91
C ILE A 1113 -28.65 -36.49 20.94
N LEU A 1114 -29.37 -36.68 22.04
CA LEU A 1114 -30.74 -36.18 22.19
C LEU A 1114 -30.83 -34.65 22.09
N ARG A 1115 -29.86 -33.91 22.66
CA ARG A 1115 -29.81 -32.44 22.56
C ARG A 1115 -29.61 -31.96 21.12
N ARG A 1116 -28.64 -32.53 20.40
CA ARG A 1116 -28.35 -32.15 19.00
C ARG A 1116 -29.52 -32.46 18.07
N TRP A 1117 -30.16 -33.62 18.23
CA TRP A 1117 -31.40 -33.97 17.50
C TRP A 1117 -32.55 -32.99 17.77
N ALA A 1118 -32.67 -32.42 18.98
CA ALA A 1118 -33.68 -31.39 19.27
C ALA A 1118 -33.40 -30.07 18.53
N GLY A 1119 -32.13 -29.67 18.41
CA GLY A 1119 -31.71 -28.49 17.64
C GLY A 1119 -32.05 -28.61 16.15
N VAL A 1120 -31.74 -29.76 15.54
CA VAL A 1120 -32.07 -30.08 14.14
C VAL A 1120 -33.58 -29.98 13.90
N ARG A 1121 -34.40 -30.53 14.80
CA ARG A 1121 -35.85 -30.45 14.70
C ARG A 1121 -36.39 -29.02 14.77
N ARG A 1122 -35.80 -28.15 15.61
CA ARG A 1122 -36.17 -26.72 15.69
C ARG A 1122 -35.84 -26.00 14.38
N ARG A 1123 -34.65 -26.24 13.82
CA ARG A 1123 -34.24 -25.59 12.57
C ARG A 1123 -35.14 -25.98 11.40
N LEU A 1124 -35.51 -27.26 11.30
CA LEU A 1124 -36.49 -27.74 10.32
C LEU A 1124 -37.84 -27.01 10.41
N GLU A 1125 -38.28 -26.66 11.62
CA GLU A 1125 -39.52 -25.92 11.85
C GLU A 1125 -39.42 -24.45 11.40
N GLU A 1126 -38.25 -23.82 11.50
CA GLU A 1126 -38.02 -22.42 11.09
C GLU A 1126 -38.01 -22.25 9.56
N ILE A 1127 -37.48 -23.24 8.83
CA ILE A 1127 -37.25 -23.14 7.38
C ILE A 1127 -38.37 -23.78 6.54
N ARG A 1128 -39.28 -24.56 7.15
CA ARG A 1128 -40.31 -25.28 6.40
C ARG A 1128 -41.35 -24.35 5.79
N LEU A 1129 -41.92 -24.78 4.67
CA LEU A 1129 -43.12 -24.15 4.12
C LEU A 1129 -44.36 -24.47 4.96
N LEU A 1130 -45.22 -23.47 5.12
CA LEU A 1130 -46.54 -23.65 5.72
C LEU A 1130 -47.35 -24.67 4.88
N GLY A 1131 -47.85 -25.71 5.54
CA GLY A 1131 -48.63 -26.78 4.91
C GLY A 1131 -47.85 -28.02 4.49
N VAL A 1132 -46.52 -28.05 4.68
CA VAL A 1132 -45.67 -29.23 4.48
C VAL A 1132 -45.23 -29.79 5.83
N ASP A 1133 -45.33 -31.12 5.99
CA ASP A 1133 -44.84 -31.84 7.18
C ASP A 1133 -43.41 -32.35 6.92
N VAL A 1134 -42.56 -32.33 7.95
CA VAL A 1134 -41.16 -32.79 7.86
C VAL A 1134 -40.90 -33.90 8.88
N GLU A 1135 -40.24 -34.98 8.47
CA GLU A 1135 -39.86 -36.14 9.30
C GLU A 1135 -38.32 -36.27 9.32
N ALA A 1136 -37.70 -36.35 10.50
CA ALA A 1136 -36.24 -36.50 10.64
C ALA A 1136 -35.86 -37.91 11.15
N LEU A 1137 -34.90 -38.58 10.50
CA LEU A 1137 -34.47 -39.97 10.81
C LEU A 1137 -32.93 -40.12 10.86
N PRO A 1138 -32.38 -41.06 11.66
CA PRO A 1138 -30.95 -41.39 11.64
C PRO A 1138 -30.55 -42.23 10.41
N PRO A 1139 -29.26 -42.30 10.07
CA PRO A 1139 -28.78 -43.02 8.89
C PRO A 1139 -28.67 -44.53 9.10
N ARG A 1140 -28.53 -45.27 7.99
CA ARG A 1140 -28.31 -46.72 7.98
C ARG A 1140 -26.82 -47.07 7.84
N TRP A 1141 -26.28 -47.76 8.84
CA TRP A 1141 -24.87 -48.16 8.86
C TRP A 1141 -24.60 -49.40 7.99
N VAL A 1142 -23.55 -49.33 7.15
CA VAL A 1142 -23.15 -50.41 6.22
C VAL A 1142 -21.73 -50.88 6.58
N PRO A 1143 -21.58 -52.02 7.28
CA PRO A 1143 -20.26 -52.57 7.60
C PRO A 1143 -19.56 -53.15 6.36
N LEU A 1144 -18.25 -52.98 6.27
CA LEU A 1144 -17.41 -53.47 5.15
C LEU A 1144 -16.50 -54.65 5.54
N ASP A 1145 -16.16 -55.50 4.56
CA ASP A 1145 -15.17 -56.60 4.66
C ASP A 1145 -13.96 -56.27 3.77
N LEU A 1146 -12.87 -55.81 4.40
CA LEU A 1146 -11.64 -55.35 3.77
C LEU A 1146 -10.44 -56.21 4.21
N ASP A 1147 -9.66 -56.71 3.24
CA ASP A 1147 -8.46 -57.52 3.47
C ASP A 1147 -7.29 -56.97 2.65
N LEU A 1148 -6.21 -56.53 3.30
CA LEU A 1148 -5.08 -55.83 2.69
C LEU A 1148 -3.75 -56.50 3.04
N GLU A 1149 -2.84 -56.55 2.06
CA GLU A 1149 -1.43 -56.91 2.22
C GLU A 1149 -0.55 -55.72 1.90
N VAL A 1150 0.42 -55.42 2.76
CA VAL A 1150 1.24 -54.20 2.71
C VAL A 1150 2.73 -54.56 2.84
N ASP A 1151 3.58 -54.04 1.95
CA ASP A 1151 5.04 -54.19 2.06
C ASP A 1151 5.64 -52.98 2.80
N ALA A 1152 6.31 -53.24 3.92
CA ALA A 1152 6.98 -52.22 4.73
C ALA A 1152 8.44 -52.01 4.29
N ALA A 1153 8.91 -50.76 4.39
CA ALA A 1153 10.30 -50.39 4.11
C ALA A 1153 11.26 -51.15 5.04
N PRO A 1154 12.50 -51.48 4.62
CA PRO A 1154 13.42 -52.32 5.40
C PRO A 1154 13.75 -51.81 6.81
N HIS A 1155 13.61 -50.52 7.06
CA HIS A 1155 13.89 -49.86 8.34
C HIS A 1155 12.63 -49.58 9.18
N ALA A 1156 11.43 -49.84 8.64
CA ALA A 1156 10.17 -49.58 9.35
C ALA A 1156 9.79 -50.77 10.25
N GLN A 1157 9.24 -50.51 11.43
CA GLN A 1157 8.76 -51.55 12.36
C GLN A 1157 7.41 -52.08 11.89
N ALA A 1158 7.31 -53.39 11.66
CA ALA A 1158 6.15 -54.00 11.01
C ALA A 1158 4.82 -53.78 11.78
N ASP A 1159 4.84 -53.88 13.11
CA ASP A 1159 3.65 -53.65 13.94
C ASP A 1159 3.20 -52.18 13.93
N GLY A 1160 4.15 -51.24 13.95
CA GLY A 1160 3.85 -49.81 13.88
C GLY A 1160 3.25 -49.40 12.53
N VAL A 1161 3.74 -49.99 11.42
CA VAL A 1161 3.14 -49.77 10.09
C VAL A 1161 1.72 -50.34 10.04
N ARG A 1162 1.48 -51.52 10.62
CA ARG A 1162 0.15 -52.12 10.67
C ARG A 1162 -0.86 -51.21 11.40
N ASP A 1163 -0.50 -50.72 12.58
CA ASP A 1163 -1.39 -49.87 13.38
C ASP A 1163 -1.66 -48.53 12.70
N ALA A 1164 -0.65 -47.94 12.06
CA ALA A 1164 -0.81 -46.70 11.30
C ALA A 1164 -1.72 -46.87 10.07
N VAL A 1165 -1.64 -48.02 9.38
CA VAL A 1165 -2.55 -48.35 8.26
C VAL A 1165 -3.98 -48.56 8.75
N VAL A 1166 -4.17 -49.25 9.88
CA VAL A 1166 -5.50 -49.42 10.48
C VAL A 1166 -6.08 -48.06 10.88
N GLY A 1167 -5.29 -47.17 11.49
CA GLY A 1167 -5.70 -45.81 11.83
C GLY A 1167 -6.06 -44.95 10.60
N ALA A 1168 -5.29 -45.05 9.51
CA ALA A 1168 -5.57 -44.29 8.29
C ALA A 1168 -6.90 -44.68 7.62
N ILE A 1169 -7.36 -45.93 7.80
CA ILE A 1169 -8.61 -46.42 7.23
C ILE A 1169 -9.78 -46.24 8.19
N ALA A 1170 -9.64 -46.69 9.45
CA ALA A 1170 -10.73 -46.85 10.40
C ALA A 1170 -10.55 -46.07 11.72
N GLY A 1171 -9.48 -45.28 11.86
CA GLY A 1171 -9.27 -44.38 13.00
C GLY A 1171 -10.00 -43.04 12.83
N ASP A 1172 -9.89 -42.18 13.84
CA ASP A 1172 -10.46 -40.82 13.81
C ASP A 1172 -9.80 -39.98 12.71
N GLY A 1173 -10.61 -39.35 11.86
CA GLY A 1173 -10.17 -38.67 10.64
C GLY A 1173 -9.76 -39.61 9.50
N GLY A 1174 -9.90 -40.93 9.66
CA GLY A 1174 -9.58 -41.95 8.67
C GLY A 1174 -10.51 -41.93 7.46
N LEU A 1175 -10.21 -42.75 6.44
CA LEU A 1175 -11.00 -42.81 5.20
C LEU A 1175 -12.48 -43.16 5.45
N LEU A 1176 -12.75 -44.07 6.39
CA LEU A 1176 -14.08 -44.57 6.73
C LEU A 1176 -14.59 -43.99 8.05
N ASP A 1177 -14.09 -42.81 8.44
CA ASP A 1177 -14.68 -42.02 9.51
C ASP A 1177 -16.02 -41.44 9.03
N PRO A 1178 -17.17 -41.73 9.69
CA PRO A 1178 -18.49 -41.29 9.28
C PRO A 1178 -18.61 -39.79 9.03
N ASP A 1179 -17.96 -38.97 9.84
CA ASP A 1179 -17.97 -37.51 9.73
C ASP A 1179 -17.25 -37.00 8.48
N ARG A 1180 -16.33 -37.80 7.95
CA ARG A 1180 -15.57 -37.52 6.74
C ARG A 1180 -16.19 -38.17 5.51
N SER A 1181 -16.64 -39.42 5.62
CA SER A 1181 -17.24 -40.15 4.51
C SER A 1181 -18.64 -39.64 4.18
N GLY A 1182 -19.35 -39.10 5.17
CA GLY A 1182 -20.69 -38.54 5.03
C GLY A 1182 -21.75 -39.56 4.58
N LEU A 1183 -22.94 -39.06 4.25
CA LEU A 1183 -24.00 -39.83 3.60
C LEU A 1183 -23.73 -39.91 2.11
N ASN A 1184 -24.17 -41.00 1.47
CA ASN A 1184 -24.08 -41.17 0.01
C ASN A 1184 -22.62 -41.17 -0.52
N GLY A 1185 -21.67 -41.59 0.32
CA GLY A 1185 -20.25 -41.67 -0.03
C GLY A 1185 -19.87 -43.06 -0.52
N ASP A 1186 -19.93 -43.29 -1.83
CA ASP A 1186 -19.41 -44.51 -2.45
C ASP A 1186 -17.94 -44.71 -2.08
N VAL A 1187 -17.58 -45.91 -1.60
CA VAL A 1187 -16.20 -46.20 -1.22
C VAL A 1187 -15.42 -46.60 -2.46
N GLN A 1188 -14.47 -45.78 -2.88
CA GLN A 1188 -13.62 -46.01 -4.03
C GLN A 1188 -12.35 -46.78 -3.64
N LEU A 1189 -12.01 -47.78 -4.44
CA LEU A 1189 -10.79 -48.58 -4.25
C LEU A 1189 -9.52 -47.72 -4.39
N ALA A 1190 -9.57 -46.67 -5.23
CA ALA A 1190 -8.46 -45.73 -5.42
C ALA A 1190 -8.15 -44.93 -4.14
N ASP A 1191 -9.19 -44.47 -3.43
CA ASP A 1191 -9.03 -43.68 -2.20
C ASP A 1191 -8.47 -44.55 -1.06
N LEU A 1192 -8.87 -45.83 -1.03
CA LEU A 1192 -8.29 -46.83 -0.14
C LEU A 1192 -6.79 -47.03 -0.42
N TYR A 1193 -6.39 -47.16 -1.69
CA TYR A 1193 -4.97 -47.25 -2.04
C TYR A 1193 -4.18 -46.01 -1.62
N GLN A 1194 -4.72 -44.81 -1.88
CA GLN A 1194 -4.05 -43.56 -1.52
C GLN A 1194 -3.92 -43.37 0.00
N ALA A 1195 -4.96 -43.69 0.77
CA ALA A 1195 -4.93 -43.59 2.23
C ALA A 1195 -3.82 -44.47 2.83
N VAL A 1196 -3.63 -45.69 2.28
CA VAL A 1196 -2.61 -46.63 2.75
C VAL A 1196 -1.20 -46.24 2.30
N LEU A 1197 -1.02 -45.81 1.05
CA LEU A 1197 0.30 -45.41 0.52
C LEU A 1197 0.87 -44.15 1.17
N ARG A 1198 0.03 -43.30 1.78
CA ARG A 1198 0.48 -42.11 2.54
C ARG A 1198 1.08 -42.45 3.90
N VAL A 1199 0.88 -43.67 4.40
CA VAL A 1199 1.41 -44.07 5.71
C VAL A 1199 2.93 -44.24 5.62
N ALA A 1200 3.67 -43.50 6.46
CA ALA A 1200 5.12 -43.54 6.48
C ALA A 1200 5.64 -44.96 6.73
N GLY A 1201 6.55 -45.43 5.87
CA GLY A 1201 7.10 -46.78 5.92
C GLY A 1201 6.36 -47.81 5.05
N VAL A 1202 5.25 -47.46 4.40
CA VAL A 1202 4.60 -48.31 3.39
C VAL A 1202 5.29 -48.13 2.03
N THR A 1203 5.60 -49.24 1.35
CA THR A 1203 6.26 -49.24 0.03
C THR A 1203 5.36 -49.77 -1.09
N ALA A 1204 4.46 -50.70 -0.77
CA ALA A 1204 3.44 -51.21 -1.69
C ALA A 1204 2.23 -51.74 -0.92
N VAL A 1205 1.08 -51.86 -1.59
CA VAL A 1205 -0.17 -52.40 -1.02
C VAL A 1205 -0.94 -53.21 -2.08
N ARG A 1206 -1.54 -54.32 -1.65
CA ARG A 1206 -2.45 -55.17 -2.42
C ARG A 1206 -3.75 -55.40 -1.64
N VAL A 1207 -4.90 -55.10 -2.25
CA VAL A 1207 -6.22 -55.39 -1.65
C VAL A 1207 -6.72 -56.75 -2.15
N LYS A 1208 -7.14 -57.60 -1.21
CA LYS A 1208 -7.65 -58.97 -1.43
C LYS A 1208 -9.16 -59.10 -1.34
N ARG A 1209 -9.81 -58.28 -0.51
CA ARG A 1209 -11.27 -58.19 -0.38
C ARG A 1209 -11.70 -56.75 -0.32
N PHE A 1210 -12.75 -56.42 -1.06
CA PHE A 1210 -13.33 -55.09 -1.18
C PHE A 1210 -14.84 -55.23 -1.42
N ARG A 1211 -15.61 -55.43 -0.34
CA ARG A 1211 -17.07 -55.66 -0.40
C ARG A 1211 -17.79 -55.25 0.90
N ARG A 1212 -19.13 -55.26 0.86
CA ARG A 1212 -19.99 -55.14 2.05
C ARG A 1212 -19.95 -56.42 2.88
N LEU A 1213 -20.08 -56.31 4.21
CA LEU A 1213 -20.13 -57.44 5.14
C LEU A 1213 -21.56 -58.04 5.20
N GLU A 1214 -22.02 -58.61 4.08
CA GLU A 1214 -23.31 -59.31 3.98
C GLU A 1214 -23.09 -60.72 3.42
N SER A 1215 -23.92 -61.70 3.80
CA SER A 1215 -23.70 -63.13 3.49
C SER A 1215 -23.63 -63.46 1.99
N HIS A 1216 -24.06 -62.56 1.11
CA HIS A 1216 -24.08 -62.72 -0.36
C HIS A 1216 -23.58 -61.49 -1.13
N ALA A 1217 -22.89 -60.55 -0.50
CA ALA A 1217 -22.37 -59.38 -1.20
C ALA A 1217 -21.29 -59.77 -2.23
N PRO A 1218 -21.37 -59.31 -3.50
CA PRO A 1218 -20.34 -59.57 -4.51
C PRO A 1218 -19.04 -58.83 -4.17
N GLU A 1219 -17.91 -59.44 -4.55
CA GLU A 1219 -16.60 -58.80 -4.52
C GLU A 1219 -16.55 -57.63 -5.51
N ARG A 1220 -16.06 -56.45 -5.10
CA ARG A 1220 -16.09 -55.23 -5.93
C ARG A 1220 -14.72 -54.76 -6.42
N LEU A 1221 -13.68 -55.59 -6.30
CA LEU A 1221 -12.33 -55.25 -6.75
C LEU A 1221 -12.24 -54.89 -8.23
N ALA A 1222 -13.05 -55.51 -9.09
CA ALA A 1222 -13.03 -55.28 -10.54
C ALA A 1222 -13.75 -53.99 -10.94
N GLU A 1223 -14.87 -53.67 -10.28
CA GLU A 1223 -15.59 -52.41 -10.50
C GLU A 1223 -14.88 -51.22 -9.82
N GLY A 1224 -14.09 -51.49 -8.78
CA GLY A 1224 -13.33 -50.47 -8.04
C GLY A 1224 -14.18 -49.58 -7.14
N VAL A 1225 -15.46 -49.91 -6.93
CA VAL A 1225 -16.40 -49.13 -6.13
C VAL A 1225 -17.40 -50.00 -5.34
N ILE A 1226 -17.55 -49.69 -4.05
CA ILE A 1226 -18.65 -50.19 -3.20
C ILE A 1226 -19.71 -49.08 -3.14
N PRO A 1227 -20.88 -49.26 -3.76
CA PRO A 1227 -21.92 -48.24 -3.74
C PRO A 1227 -22.48 -48.12 -2.34
N ILE A 1228 -22.80 -46.92 -1.88
CA ILE A 1228 -23.43 -46.60 -0.59
C ILE A 1228 -24.67 -45.75 -0.86
N GLY A 1229 -25.82 -46.17 -0.35
CA GLY A 1229 -27.09 -45.51 -0.63
C GLY A 1229 -27.22 -44.09 -0.03
N PRO A 1230 -28.21 -43.31 -0.47
CA PRO A 1230 -28.39 -41.90 -0.05
C PRO A 1230 -28.83 -41.71 1.41
N GLU A 1231 -29.23 -42.79 2.09
CA GLU A 1231 -29.56 -42.83 3.52
C GLU A 1231 -28.56 -43.72 4.29
N GLU A 1232 -27.42 -44.07 3.68
CA GLU A 1232 -26.44 -45.02 4.20
C GLU A 1232 -25.08 -44.39 4.49
N VAL A 1233 -24.37 -44.95 5.46
CA VAL A 1233 -22.99 -44.58 5.83
C VAL A 1233 -22.13 -45.85 5.89
N ALA A 1234 -20.99 -45.84 5.21
CA ALA A 1234 -20.04 -46.95 5.25
C ALA A 1234 -19.22 -46.91 6.54
N THR A 1235 -18.91 -48.07 7.12
CA THR A 1235 -18.04 -48.16 8.28
C THR A 1235 -17.16 -49.40 8.26
N ALA A 1236 -15.93 -49.26 8.77
CA ALA A 1236 -15.02 -50.36 9.10
C ALA A 1236 -14.68 -50.43 10.59
N ARG A 1237 -15.16 -49.47 11.40
CA ARG A 1237 -14.95 -49.42 12.85
C ARG A 1237 -16.21 -49.86 13.60
N GLY A 1238 -16.03 -50.53 14.72
CA GLY A 1238 -17.14 -50.91 15.60
C GLY A 1238 -17.49 -49.77 16.54
N GLY A 1239 -18.78 -49.41 16.61
CA GLY A 1239 -19.26 -48.33 17.47
C GLY A 1239 -20.78 -48.23 17.49
N PHE A 1240 -21.34 -48.38 18.69
CA PHE A 1240 -22.72 -48.10 19.14
C PHE A 1240 -23.91 -48.85 18.49
N TRP A 1241 -24.05 -48.92 17.16
CA TRP A 1241 -25.22 -49.55 16.53
C TRP A 1241 -25.03 -51.07 16.36
N PRO A 1242 -25.94 -51.94 16.85
CA PRO A 1242 -25.81 -53.39 16.67
C PRO A 1242 -25.73 -53.76 15.19
N GLY A 1243 -24.60 -54.34 14.77
CA GLY A 1243 -24.35 -54.75 13.38
C GLY A 1243 -23.61 -53.73 12.51
N SER A 1244 -23.07 -52.65 13.07
CA SER A 1244 -22.19 -51.69 12.35
C SER A 1244 -20.71 -52.12 12.28
N GLU A 1245 -20.33 -53.24 12.90
CA GLU A 1245 -18.93 -53.67 12.97
C GLU A 1245 -18.44 -54.24 11.62
N GLY A 1246 -17.54 -53.51 10.97
CA GLY A 1246 -16.80 -54.00 9.80
C GLY A 1246 -15.64 -54.93 10.17
N VAL A 1247 -15.09 -55.59 9.17
CA VAL A 1247 -13.90 -56.46 9.29
C VAL A 1247 -12.78 -55.84 8.46
N LEU A 1248 -11.72 -55.36 9.12
CA LEU A 1248 -10.50 -54.86 8.48
C LEU A 1248 -9.31 -55.76 8.86
N THR A 1249 -8.75 -56.45 7.87
CA THR A 1249 -7.55 -57.29 8.04
C THR A 1249 -6.37 -56.66 7.31
N VAL A 1250 -5.26 -56.42 8.01
CA VAL A 1250 -4.02 -55.88 7.43
C VAL A 1250 -2.86 -56.82 7.76
N ARG A 1251 -2.21 -57.35 6.72
CA ARG A 1251 -0.99 -58.17 6.83
C ARG A 1251 0.20 -57.39 6.28
N VAL A 1252 1.23 -57.21 7.11
CA VAL A 1252 2.48 -56.50 6.72
C VAL A 1252 3.59 -57.51 6.40
N CYS A 1253 4.30 -57.28 5.30
CA CYS A 1253 5.45 -58.04 4.81
C CYS A 1253 6.71 -57.16 4.83
N GLY A 1254 7.88 -57.71 5.17
CA GLY A 1254 9.13 -56.94 5.28
C GLY A 1254 9.24 -56.12 6.58
N GLY A 1255 10.16 -55.16 6.61
CA GLY A 1255 10.47 -54.34 7.79
C GLY A 1255 11.27 -55.03 8.90
N LEU A 1256 11.62 -54.27 9.94
CA LEU A 1256 12.21 -54.76 11.18
C LEU A 1256 11.09 -55.41 12.01
N ARG A 1257 11.30 -56.67 12.40
CA ARG A 1257 10.43 -57.38 13.34
C ARG A 1257 10.75 -57.02 14.78
#